data_AF-A0A8H3HJM9-F1
#
_entry.id   AF-A0A8H3HJM9-F1
#
_cell.length_a   1.000
_cell.length_b   1.000
_cell.length_c   1.000
_cell.angle_alpha   90.00
_cell.angle_beta   90.00
_cell.angle_gamma   90.00
#
_symmetry.space_group_name_H-M   'P 1'
#
loop_
_entity.id
_entity.type
_entity.pdbx_description
1 polymer ?
#
loop_
_entity_poly.entity_id
_entity_poly.type
_entity_poly.pdbx_seq_one_letter_code
_entity_poly.pdbx_strand_id
1 'polypeptide(L)'
;MGPKIYQSRYQSDKDLEPGAYQILNAHKGTAIQVSEHDPTQVVAWKRHDEENQQWCLQRSGDGYRLQNKHYVDAFLAASSTDNKGLVYASKYPTTWMFLLYNGNYIIQLADRNRVLDLYHGSGRNGTMIRIHKEDGTHMPRRIWRLKRLRSSGDCESKEPSKLRTLLHQRDDTIRQLRQELKSKEEVLSHAYKAIEEFALLRNQYELLESKLSQQQAEIASRQAKADGISHSQFPPDQDLKPGTYRILNALTGTANQVSDHDPTKVVAWEKHNGANQKWLLKRSGEGYQLQNRRHRGYLAVLNGDNHALVYANRHPTTWVFLKSGRDHIVQLAGKNRVLDLHNGLRHNGNEIDIWNLDGNNMAYRTWSLERLDGDFESGYFIVVMIEISHSQFPPDQDLKPGTYRILNTLTGTAIQVSDHDPTKVVAWEQHDGENQQWLLQRSGEGYQLQNRRDRAYLAVCNTDNHALVYASRYPTTWVFLKSSGNYIIQFADRNRVLDLHNGLGHNGNEIHIWNVDGNNMAHRTWRLECLGGDPGNKELTGIQEEIANKNNELLQLQGELSTAKQELSDLHSLLYQRDETISQLQQDLKLKEEASSHAYESKISQQQTEIASLQAKMDRVEYLMSQMMSKPGGSTGTTGTT
;
A
#
# COMPACT_ATOMS: atom_id res chain seq x y z
N MET A 1 -17.32 -1.85 8.48
CA MET A 1 -17.28 -2.63 9.72
C MET A 1 -16.00 -3.46 9.71
N GLY A 2 -14.94 -2.97 10.36
CA GLY A 2 -13.67 -3.70 10.46
C GLY A 2 -13.75 -4.86 11.46
N PRO A 3 -12.86 -5.85 11.36
CA PRO A 3 -12.80 -6.95 12.31
C PRO A 3 -12.38 -6.40 13.68
N LYS A 4 -13.23 -6.61 14.71
CA LYS A 4 -12.87 -6.31 16.09
C LYS A 4 -11.70 -7.19 16.49
N ILE A 5 -10.54 -6.59 16.69
CA ILE A 5 -9.39 -7.19 17.37
C ILE A 5 -9.87 -7.53 18.80
N TYR A 6 -10.06 -8.82 19.07
CA TYR A 6 -10.25 -9.29 20.44
C TYR A 6 -8.91 -9.16 21.16
N GLN A 7 -8.73 -8.07 21.93
CA GLN A 7 -7.70 -8.02 22.96
C GLN A 7 -7.99 -9.16 23.95
N SER A 8 -7.08 -10.13 24.08
CA SER A 8 -7.22 -11.19 25.09
C SER A 8 -7.22 -10.54 26.47
N ARG A 9 -8.18 -10.94 27.31
CA ARG A 9 -8.38 -10.37 28.66
C ARG A 9 -7.29 -10.80 29.67
N TYR A 10 -6.25 -11.49 29.19
CA TYR A 10 -5.20 -12.13 29.98
C TYR A 10 -3.84 -11.95 29.30
N GLN A 11 -2.82 -11.63 30.09
CA GLN A 11 -1.44 -11.48 29.61
C GLN A 11 -0.73 -12.83 29.59
N SER A 12 0.11 -13.07 28.57
CA SER A 12 0.99 -14.24 28.52
C SER A 12 2.06 -14.13 29.60
N ASP A 13 2.32 -15.24 30.30
CA ASP A 13 3.38 -15.31 31.29
C ASP A 13 4.73 -15.42 30.57
N LYS A 14 5.45 -14.29 30.52
CA LYS A 14 6.78 -14.23 29.92
C LYS A 14 7.84 -14.90 30.79
N ASP A 15 7.58 -15.02 32.09
CA ASP A 15 8.53 -15.48 33.12
C ASP A 15 8.43 -16.98 33.39
N LEU A 16 7.44 -17.68 32.82
CA LEU A 16 7.41 -19.14 32.82
C LEU A 16 8.73 -19.68 32.22
N GLU A 17 9.42 -20.56 32.93
CA GLU A 17 10.69 -21.13 32.46
C GLU A 17 10.45 -22.44 31.68
N PRO A 18 11.22 -22.72 30.63
CA PRO A 18 11.27 -24.06 30.02
C PRO A 18 11.69 -25.12 31.06
N GLY A 19 11.24 -26.36 30.85
CA GLY A 19 11.60 -27.48 31.74
C GLY A 19 10.50 -28.51 31.90
N ALA A 20 10.69 -29.45 32.83
CA ALA A 20 9.74 -30.53 33.09
C ALA A 20 8.68 -30.11 34.12
N TYR A 21 7.41 -30.27 33.75
CA TYR A 21 6.27 -29.90 34.57
C TYR A 21 5.22 -31.02 34.62
N GLN A 22 4.46 -31.04 35.70
CA GLN A 22 3.14 -31.64 35.72
C GLN A 22 2.09 -30.55 35.56
N ILE A 23 1.08 -30.81 34.73
CA ILE A 23 0.00 -29.89 34.46
C ILE A 23 -1.27 -30.47 35.08
N LEU A 24 -1.77 -29.81 36.11
CA LEU A 24 -2.89 -30.29 36.93
C LEU A 24 -4.10 -29.40 36.71
N ASN A 25 -5.30 -29.97 36.58
CA ASN A 25 -6.50 -29.13 36.68
C ASN A 25 -6.55 -28.52 38.09
N ALA A 26 -6.66 -27.20 38.21
CA ALA A 26 -6.53 -26.51 39.49
C ALA A 26 -7.65 -26.86 40.48
N HIS A 27 -8.83 -27.23 39.98
CA HIS A 27 -9.98 -27.58 40.80
C HIS A 27 -10.06 -29.08 41.16
N LYS A 28 -9.77 -29.97 40.21
CA LYS A 28 -9.87 -31.42 40.41
C LYS A 28 -8.56 -32.10 40.83
N GLY A 29 -7.41 -31.46 40.60
CA GLY A 29 -6.10 -32.00 40.90
C GLY A 29 -5.65 -33.17 40.02
N THR A 30 -6.45 -33.53 39.00
CA THR A 30 -6.09 -34.54 38.00
C THR A 30 -5.01 -34.00 37.07
N ALA A 31 -4.03 -34.83 36.73
CA ALA A 31 -2.95 -34.52 35.80
C ALA A 31 -3.39 -34.75 34.35
N ILE A 32 -2.87 -33.93 33.44
CA ILE A 32 -2.90 -34.23 32.01
C ILE A 32 -1.88 -35.33 31.74
N GLN A 33 -2.32 -36.44 31.15
CA GLN A 33 -1.46 -37.57 30.82
C GLN A 33 -1.73 -38.08 29.41
N VAL A 34 -0.73 -38.76 28.84
CA VAL A 34 -0.94 -39.65 27.69
C VAL A 34 -1.45 -40.99 28.24
N SER A 35 -2.51 -41.53 27.64
CA SER A 35 -3.12 -42.79 28.07
C SER A 35 -2.19 -43.97 27.78
N GLU A 36 -1.96 -44.81 28.80
CA GLU A 36 -1.19 -46.06 28.63
C GLU A 36 -1.89 -47.09 27.75
N HIS A 37 -3.23 -47.04 27.69
CA HIS A 37 -4.02 -47.97 26.90
C HIS A 37 -4.09 -47.55 25.43
N ASP A 38 -3.99 -46.24 25.17
CA ASP A 38 -4.00 -45.67 23.83
C ASP A 38 -3.05 -44.46 23.79
N PRO A 39 -1.80 -44.63 23.32
CA PRO A 39 -0.78 -43.59 23.36
C PRO A 39 -1.05 -42.43 22.39
N THR A 40 -2.19 -42.45 21.67
CA THR A 40 -2.68 -41.30 20.91
C THR A 40 -3.61 -40.39 21.73
N GLN A 41 -4.16 -40.87 22.85
CA GLN A 41 -5.13 -40.13 23.64
C GLN A 41 -4.49 -39.36 24.79
N VAL A 42 -5.01 -38.15 25.02
CA VAL A 42 -4.65 -37.33 26.17
C VAL A 42 -5.86 -37.20 27.09
N VAL A 43 -5.69 -37.62 28.32
CA VAL A 43 -6.77 -37.72 29.31
C VAL A 43 -6.37 -37.07 30.63
N ALA A 44 -7.38 -36.71 31.43
CA ALA A 44 -7.21 -36.41 32.83
C ALA A 44 -7.21 -37.70 33.65
N TRP A 45 -6.24 -37.81 34.55
CA TRP A 45 -6.13 -38.94 35.46
C TRP A 45 -5.67 -38.49 36.83
N LYS A 46 -5.96 -39.31 37.84
CA LYS A 46 -5.44 -39.07 39.19
C LYS A 46 -3.91 -38.99 39.12
N ARG A 47 -3.34 -37.99 39.78
CA ARG A 47 -1.90 -37.80 39.86
C ARG A 47 -1.23 -39.04 40.50
N HIS A 48 -0.27 -39.63 39.80
CA HIS A 48 0.60 -40.72 40.29
C HIS A 48 2.08 -40.50 39.97
N ASP A 49 2.44 -39.33 39.43
CA ASP A 49 3.82 -38.85 39.27
C ASP A 49 4.72 -39.66 38.30
N GLU A 50 4.13 -40.57 37.52
CA GLU A 50 4.82 -41.27 36.43
C GLU A 50 5.11 -40.36 35.23
N GLU A 51 6.05 -40.78 34.38
CA GLU A 51 6.57 -39.97 33.27
C GLU A 51 5.54 -39.64 32.19
N ASN A 52 4.50 -40.48 32.01
CA ASN A 52 3.39 -40.21 31.10
C ASN A 52 2.50 -39.04 31.55
N GLN A 53 2.61 -38.61 32.82
CA GLN A 53 1.97 -37.41 33.37
C GLN A 53 2.89 -36.17 33.40
N GLN A 54 4.11 -36.29 32.87
CA GLN A 54 5.13 -35.24 32.90
C GLN A 54 5.38 -34.72 31.48
N TRP A 55 5.50 -33.40 31.36
CA TRP A 55 5.64 -32.71 30.09
C TRP A 55 6.86 -31.78 30.12
N CYS A 56 7.78 -31.94 29.17
CA CYS A 56 8.85 -30.98 28.93
C CYS A 56 8.27 -29.80 28.11
N LEU A 57 8.17 -28.63 28.73
CA LEU A 57 7.83 -27.38 28.07
C LEU A 57 9.06 -26.84 27.34
N GLN A 58 8.95 -26.72 26.02
CA GLN A 58 9.99 -26.17 25.15
C GLN A 58 9.43 -24.92 24.47
N ARG A 59 10.21 -23.82 24.47
CA ARG A 59 9.80 -22.57 23.82
C ARG A 59 9.54 -22.80 22.33
N SER A 60 8.42 -22.26 21.84
CA SER A 60 8.00 -22.36 20.44
C SER A 60 7.22 -21.09 20.08
N GLY A 61 7.84 -20.18 19.33
CA GLY A 61 7.26 -18.85 19.06
C GLY A 61 6.99 -18.08 20.36
N ASP A 62 5.79 -17.51 20.48
CA ASP A 62 5.34 -16.79 21.68
C ASP A 62 4.86 -17.72 22.82
N GLY A 63 4.81 -19.04 22.58
CA GLY A 63 4.30 -20.04 23.52
C GLY A 63 5.25 -21.22 23.71
N TYR A 64 4.68 -22.40 23.94
CA TYR A 64 5.41 -23.63 24.20
C TYR A 64 4.83 -24.82 23.43
N ARG A 65 5.71 -25.72 23.01
CA ARG A 65 5.35 -27.10 22.69
C ARG A 65 5.60 -27.97 23.92
N LEU A 66 4.72 -28.93 24.15
CA LEU A 66 4.73 -29.78 25.34
C LEU A 66 5.01 -31.20 24.90
N GLN A 67 6.23 -31.69 25.15
CA GLN A 67 6.65 -33.06 24.84
C GLN A 67 6.40 -33.95 26.05
N ASN A 68 5.78 -35.11 25.86
CA ASN A 68 5.61 -36.07 26.93
C ASN A 68 6.96 -36.70 27.31
N LYS A 69 7.21 -36.92 28.61
CA LYS A 69 8.48 -37.51 29.05
C LYS A 69 8.58 -39.01 28.79
N HIS A 70 7.48 -39.75 28.90
CA HIS A 70 7.49 -41.19 28.63
C HIS A 70 7.46 -41.47 27.13
N TYR A 71 6.51 -40.84 26.43
CA TYR A 71 6.38 -40.92 24.98
C TYR A 71 7.17 -39.79 24.32
N VAL A 72 8.48 -39.97 24.19
CA VAL A 72 9.40 -38.91 23.74
C VAL A 72 9.04 -38.34 22.37
N ASP A 73 8.43 -39.09 21.46
CA ASP A 73 8.01 -38.56 20.15
C ASP A 73 6.62 -37.89 20.18
N ALA A 74 5.95 -37.86 21.33
CA ALA A 74 4.58 -37.38 21.45
C ALA A 74 4.51 -36.00 22.08
N PHE A 75 3.90 -35.06 21.35
CA PHE A 75 3.56 -33.73 21.79
C PHE A 75 2.07 -33.60 22.07
N LEU A 76 1.72 -32.70 23.00
CA LEU A 76 0.36 -32.28 23.23
C LEU A 76 -0.16 -31.49 22.01
N ALA A 77 -1.08 -32.07 21.26
CA ALA A 77 -1.67 -31.49 20.06
C ALA A 77 -3.17 -31.33 20.18
N ALA A 78 -3.78 -30.49 19.34
CA ALA A 78 -5.21 -30.30 19.30
C ALA A 78 -5.76 -30.26 17.87
N SER A 79 -6.94 -30.86 17.64
CA SER A 79 -7.55 -30.90 16.32
C SER A 79 -8.22 -29.56 15.98
N SER A 80 -8.13 -29.12 14.72
CA SER A 80 -8.57 -27.78 14.33
C SER A 80 -10.10 -27.62 14.16
N THR A 81 -10.86 -28.72 14.18
CA THR A 81 -12.29 -28.79 13.84
C THR A 81 -13.19 -28.53 15.05
N ASP A 82 -13.98 -27.44 14.98
CA ASP A 82 -15.08 -27.00 15.85
C ASP A 82 -14.87 -26.94 17.39
N ASN A 83 -15.91 -26.49 18.14
CA ASN A 83 -15.90 -26.24 19.60
C ASN A 83 -15.85 -27.53 20.46
N LYS A 84 -15.52 -28.67 19.85
CA LYS A 84 -15.35 -29.97 20.50
C LYS A 84 -14.05 -30.68 20.09
N GLY A 85 -13.08 -29.95 19.51
CA GLY A 85 -11.80 -30.49 19.09
C GLY A 85 -11.11 -31.31 20.19
N LEU A 86 -10.54 -32.45 19.78
CA LEU A 86 -9.85 -33.37 20.67
C LEU A 86 -8.44 -32.87 20.95
N VAL A 87 -7.99 -33.02 22.19
CA VAL A 87 -6.57 -32.94 22.55
C VAL A 87 -6.01 -34.35 22.53
N TYR A 88 -4.90 -34.54 21.82
CA TYR A 88 -4.32 -35.84 21.55
C TYR A 88 -2.80 -35.77 21.54
N ALA A 89 -2.16 -36.93 21.62
CA ALA A 89 -0.72 -37.09 21.54
C ALA A 89 -0.31 -37.24 20.07
N SER A 90 0.61 -36.42 19.59
CA SER A 90 1.01 -36.38 18.18
C SER A 90 2.51 -36.18 17.99
N LYS A 91 3.06 -36.73 16.90
CA LYS A 91 4.42 -36.39 16.45
C LYS A 91 4.57 -34.94 15.98
N TYR A 92 3.46 -34.26 15.72
CA TYR A 92 3.43 -32.89 15.24
C TYR A 92 2.99 -31.93 16.36
N PRO A 93 3.87 -31.06 16.87
CA PRO A 93 3.57 -30.22 18.02
C PRO A 93 2.56 -29.13 17.69
N THR A 94 1.66 -28.86 18.64
CA THR A 94 0.86 -27.62 18.68
C THR A 94 1.51 -26.63 19.63
N THR A 95 1.48 -25.33 19.30
CA THR A 95 2.00 -24.27 20.17
C THR A 95 0.91 -23.77 21.12
N TRP A 96 1.21 -23.74 22.41
CA TRP A 96 0.32 -23.35 23.49
C TRP A 96 0.83 -22.11 24.23
N MET A 97 -0.05 -21.13 24.44
CA MET A 97 0.18 -19.94 25.24
C MET A 97 -0.26 -20.20 26.68
N PHE A 98 0.55 -19.78 27.65
CA PHE A 98 0.23 -19.85 29.07
C PHE A 98 -0.12 -18.45 29.56
N LEU A 99 -1.39 -18.24 29.90
CA LEU A 99 -1.91 -16.96 30.35
C LEU A 99 -2.07 -17.00 31.88
N LEU A 100 -1.42 -16.10 32.60
CA LEU A 100 -1.46 -16.08 34.06
C LEU A 100 -2.83 -15.60 34.55
N TYR A 101 -3.44 -16.38 35.44
CA TYR A 101 -4.74 -16.10 36.05
C TYR A 101 -4.75 -16.54 37.52
N ASN A 102 -4.74 -15.58 38.44
CA ASN A 102 -4.80 -15.82 39.89
C ASN A 102 -3.80 -16.89 40.38
N GLY A 103 -2.53 -16.78 39.95
CA GLY A 103 -1.46 -17.73 40.31
C GLY A 103 -1.55 -19.11 39.66
N ASN A 104 -2.50 -19.32 38.74
CA ASN A 104 -2.65 -20.49 37.89
C ASN A 104 -2.65 -20.06 36.42
N TYR A 105 -2.94 -20.98 35.50
CA TYR A 105 -2.82 -20.76 34.07
C TYR A 105 -4.09 -21.12 33.31
N ILE A 106 -4.41 -20.28 32.32
CA ILE A 106 -5.25 -20.66 31.18
C ILE A 106 -4.31 -21.06 30.05
N ILE A 107 -4.47 -22.27 29.52
CA ILE A 107 -3.61 -22.79 28.44
C ILE A 107 -4.37 -22.64 27.13
N GLN A 108 -3.91 -21.74 26.26
CA GLN A 108 -4.59 -21.31 25.04
C GLN A 108 -3.84 -21.78 23.78
N LEU A 109 -4.56 -22.11 22.71
CA LEU A 109 -3.99 -22.31 21.38
C LEU A 109 -3.42 -20.98 20.84
N ALA A 110 -2.16 -20.95 20.40
CA ALA A 110 -1.50 -19.69 20.02
C ALA A 110 -2.16 -18.97 18.82
N ASP A 111 -2.78 -19.70 17.90
CA ASP A 111 -3.40 -19.16 16.68
C ASP A 111 -4.90 -18.83 16.84
N ARG A 112 -5.52 -19.15 17.99
CA ARG A 112 -7.00 -19.15 18.14
C ARG A 112 -7.47 -18.84 19.55
N ASN A 113 -8.67 -18.27 19.67
CA ASN A 113 -9.31 -18.02 20.97
C ASN A 113 -9.95 -19.29 21.61
N ARG A 114 -9.16 -20.38 21.70
CA ARG A 114 -9.58 -21.67 22.26
C ARG A 114 -8.62 -22.12 23.34
N VAL A 115 -9.15 -22.64 24.44
CA VAL A 115 -8.41 -23.02 25.63
C VAL A 115 -8.61 -24.48 25.99
N LEU A 116 -7.65 -25.02 26.73
CA LEU A 116 -7.63 -26.38 27.22
C LEU A 116 -8.69 -26.54 28.33
N ASP A 117 -9.62 -27.47 28.13
CA ASP A 117 -10.83 -27.66 28.93
C ASP A 117 -10.90 -29.13 29.39
N LEU A 118 -11.05 -29.33 30.70
CA LEU A 118 -11.38 -30.63 31.27
C LEU A 118 -12.85 -30.94 31.01
N TYR A 119 -13.14 -31.97 30.21
CA TYR A 119 -14.50 -32.23 29.73
C TYR A 119 -15.50 -32.36 30.89
N HIS A 120 -16.54 -31.52 30.87
CA HIS A 120 -17.56 -31.38 31.94
C HIS A 120 -17.00 -31.12 33.35
N GLY A 121 -15.72 -30.76 33.48
CA GLY A 121 -15.04 -30.62 34.76
C GLY A 121 -15.00 -31.92 35.57
N SER A 122 -15.09 -33.09 34.93
CA SER A 122 -15.08 -34.39 35.61
C SER A 122 -13.68 -34.75 36.10
N GLY A 123 -13.57 -35.16 37.37
CA GLY A 123 -12.31 -35.67 37.96
C GLY A 123 -12.14 -37.18 37.82
N ARG A 124 -12.98 -37.88 37.04
CA ARG A 124 -12.87 -39.32 36.82
C ARG A 124 -11.64 -39.64 35.97
N ASN A 125 -10.94 -40.71 36.30
CA ASN A 125 -9.85 -41.25 35.48
C ASN A 125 -10.33 -41.51 34.04
N GLY A 126 -9.56 -41.04 33.07
CA GLY A 126 -9.87 -41.19 31.64
C GLY A 126 -10.80 -40.09 31.11
N THR A 127 -11.12 -39.07 31.91
CA THR A 127 -11.90 -37.93 31.40
C THR A 127 -11.12 -37.23 30.30
N MET A 128 -11.75 -37.01 29.15
CA MET A 128 -11.09 -36.40 28.00
C MET A 128 -10.68 -34.95 28.25
N ILE A 129 -9.52 -34.58 27.73
CA ILE A 129 -9.08 -33.19 27.61
C ILE A 129 -9.51 -32.68 26.23
N ARG A 130 -10.10 -31.50 26.16
CA ARG A 130 -10.60 -30.90 24.91
C ARG A 130 -10.17 -29.47 24.76
N ILE A 131 -10.41 -28.92 23.58
CA ILE A 131 -10.35 -27.47 23.37
C ILE A 131 -11.76 -26.89 23.33
N HIS A 132 -11.93 -25.72 23.95
CA HIS A 132 -13.21 -25.02 23.94
C HIS A 132 -13.01 -23.52 23.71
N LYS A 133 -14.02 -22.86 23.12
CA LYS A 133 -13.98 -21.41 22.89
C LYS A 133 -13.96 -20.66 24.23
N GLU A 134 -13.06 -19.72 24.38
CA GLU A 134 -13.01 -18.89 25.58
C GLU A 134 -14.14 -17.86 25.54
N ASP A 135 -15.10 -18.01 26.44
CA ASP A 135 -16.33 -17.23 26.55
C ASP A 135 -16.55 -16.64 27.95
N GLY A 136 -15.57 -16.80 28.86
CA GLY A 136 -15.66 -16.32 30.24
C GLY A 136 -16.60 -17.12 31.15
N THR A 137 -17.29 -18.15 30.62
CA THR A 137 -18.17 -19.02 31.41
C THR A 137 -17.44 -20.34 31.73
N HIS A 138 -17.72 -20.98 32.87
CA HIS A 138 -17.12 -22.28 33.27
C HIS A 138 -15.61 -22.29 33.61
N MET A 139 -15.12 -21.25 34.30
CA MET A 139 -13.70 -21.07 34.64
C MET A 139 -13.01 -22.27 35.34
N PRO A 140 -13.58 -22.97 36.34
CA PRO A 140 -12.80 -23.94 37.15
C PRO A 140 -12.21 -25.13 36.36
N ARG A 141 -12.88 -25.57 35.29
CA ARG A 141 -12.42 -26.69 34.45
C ARG A 141 -11.36 -26.31 33.42
N ARG A 142 -11.07 -25.01 33.26
CA ARG A 142 -10.11 -24.43 32.30
C ARG A 142 -8.86 -23.84 32.97
N ILE A 143 -8.81 -23.86 34.31
CA ILE A 143 -7.67 -23.36 35.09
C ILE A 143 -6.74 -24.52 35.41
N TRP A 144 -5.46 -24.32 35.12
CA TRP A 144 -4.40 -25.31 35.21
C TRP A 144 -3.30 -24.83 36.14
N ARG A 145 -2.86 -25.69 37.05
CA ARG A 145 -1.72 -25.45 37.93
C ARG A 145 -0.51 -26.19 37.39
N LEU A 146 0.59 -25.47 37.21
CA LEU A 146 1.86 -26.04 36.81
C LEU A 146 2.69 -26.37 38.06
N LYS A 147 3.16 -27.62 38.16
CA LYS A 147 4.13 -28.01 39.18
C LYS A 147 5.44 -28.35 38.51
N ARG A 148 6.46 -27.51 38.73
CA ARG A 148 7.82 -27.76 38.24
C ARG A 148 8.42 -28.98 38.94
N LEU A 149 9.08 -29.83 38.17
CA LEU A 149 9.83 -30.97 38.68
C LEU A 149 11.27 -30.52 38.96
N ARG A 150 11.85 -30.90 40.11
CA ARG A 150 13.25 -30.58 40.42
C ARG A 150 14.14 -31.35 39.47
N SER A 151 15.13 -30.68 38.90
CA SER A 151 16.06 -31.18 37.88
C SER A 151 16.73 -32.50 38.31
N SER A 152 16.28 -33.60 37.72
CA SER A 152 17.05 -34.84 37.58
C SER A 152 16.74 -35.42 36.20
N GLY A 153 17.66 -35.21 35.26
CA GLY A 153 17.56 -35.64 33.88
C GLY A 153 17.19 -34.50 32.95
N ASP A 154 18.20 -33.91 32.33
CA ASP A 154 18.08 -32.89 31.29
C ASP A 154 17.06 -33.34 30.21
N CYS A 155 16.08 -32.49 29.88
CA CYS A 155 15.30 -32.61 28.62
C CYS A 155 16.19 -32.19 27.42
N GLU A 156 17.48 -32.55 27.45
CA GLU A 156 18.45 -32.27 26.41
C GLU A 156 18.39 -33.40 25.37
N SER A 157 17.90 -33.06 24.18
CA SER A 157 18.01 -33.90 22.98
C SER A 157 19.45 -34.42 22.81
N LYS A 158 19.63 -35.72 22.53
CA LYS A 158 20.92 -36.31 22.14
C LYS A 158 21.30 -35.90 20.71
N GLU A 159 21.34 -34.60 20.42
CA GLU A 159 21.87 -34.09 19.16
C GLU A 159 23.37 -33.78 19.31
N PRO A 160 24.21 -34.06 18.29
CA PRO A 160 25.65 -33.81 18.36
C PRO A 160 25.94 -32.34 18.73
N SER A 161 26.89 -32.11 19.64
CA SER A 161 27.18 -30.78 20.21
C SER A 161 27.38 -29.67 19.16
N LYS A 162 27.98 -29.97 18.01
CA LYS A 162 28.10 -29.02 16.88
C LYS A 162 26.76 -28.67 16.21
N LEU A 163 25.87 -29.65 16.07
CA LEU A 163 24.53 -29.45 15.51
C LEU A 163 23.68 -28.60 16.45
N ARG A 164 23.82 -28.82 17.77
CA ARG A 164 23.13 -28.04 18.80
C ARG A 164 23.55 -26.58 18.81
N THR A 165 24.86 -26.29 18.71
CA THR A 165 25.36 -24.92 18.62
C THR A 165 24.88 -24.22 17.35
N LEU A 166 24.84 -24.92 16.22
CA LEU A 166 24.33 -24.39 14.95
C LEU A 166 22.82 -24.15 14.98
N LEU A 167 22.04 -25.06 15.59
CA LEU A 167 20.59 -24.89 15.76
C LEU A 167 20.27 -23.74 16.72
N HIS A 168 21.02 -23.57 17.82
CA HIS A 168 20.88 -22.40 18.69
C HIS A 168 21.25 -21.09 18.01
N GLN A 169 22.38 -21.03 17.30
CA GLN A 169 22.74 -19.83 16.51
C GLN A 169 21.67 -19.51 15.46
N ARG A 170 21.09 -20.53 14.83
CA ARG A 170 19.99 -20.36 13.88
C ARG A 170 18.74 -19.78 14.55
N ASP A 171 18.32 -20.35 15.67
CA ASP A 171 17.11 -19.95 16.37
C ASP A 171 17.24 -18.56 17.00
N ASP A 172 18.44 -18.18 17.47
CA ASP A 172 18.73 -16.83 17.93
C ASP A 172 18.70 -15.81 16.79
N THR A 173 19.26 -16.15 15.62
CA THR A 173 19.18 -15.30 14.42
C THR A 173 17.73 -15.12 13.96
N ILE A 174 16.93 -16.19 13.95
CA ILE A 174 15.49 -16.13 13.61
C ILE A 174 14.73 -15.24 14.61
N ARG A 175 15.06 -15.34 15.91
CA ARG A 175 14.46 -14.50 16.94
C ARG A 175 14.77 -13.02 16.70
N GLN A 176 16.02 -12.71 16.35
CA GLN A 176 16.47 -11.35 16.04
C GLN A 176 15.70 -10.76 14.85
N LEU A 177 15.62 -11.52 13.75
CA LEU A 177 14.89 -11.10 12.54
C LEU A 177 13.38 -10.92 12.77
N ARG A 178 12.76 -11.78 13.58
CA ARG A 178 11.33 -11.62 13.95
C ARG A 178 11.08 -10.38 14.78
N GLN A 179 12.02 -10.04 15.66
CA GLN A 179 11.91 -8.85 16.50
C GLN A 179 12.11 -7.57 15.68
N GLU A 180 13.02 -7.61 14.70
CA GLU A 180 13.24 -6.52 13.76
C GLU A 180 12.03 -6.32 12.84
N LEU A 181 11.47 -7.40 12.28
CA LEU A 181 10.24 -7.39 11.50
C LEU A 181 9.09 -6.73 12.26
N LYS A 182 8.87 -7.14 13.51
CA LYS A 182 7.83 -6.57 14.36
C LYS A 182 8.01 -5.07 14.60
N SER A 183 9.25 -4.61 14.81
CA SER A 183 9.53 -3.18 14.96
C SER A 183 9.20 -2.38 13.69
N LYS A 184 9.48 -2.96 12.52
CA LYS A 184 9.20 -2.32 11.22
C LYS A 184 7.69 -2.30 10.92
N GLU A 185 6.95 -3.33 11.29
CA GLU A 185 5.48 -3.35 11.19
C GLU A 185 4.83 -2.28 12.07
N GLU A 186 5.35 -2.05 13.27
CA GLU A 186 4.89 -0.98 14.16
C GLU A 186 5.13 0.42 13.56
N VAL A 187 6.31 0.65 12.96
CA VAL A 187 6.61 1.91 12.25
C VAL A 187 5.67 2.10 11.05
N LEU A 188 5.42 1.03 10.28
CA LEU A 188 4.47 1.03 9.16
C LEU A 188 3.07 1.44 9.62
N SER A 189 2.60 0.87 10.74
CA SER A 189 1.28 1.15 11.30
C SER A 189 1.14 2.61 11.76
N HIS A 190 2.18 3.19 12.36
CA HIS A 190 2.18 4.61 12.74
C HIS A 190 2.15 5.53 11.51
N ALA A 191 2.92 5.21 10.47
CA ALA A 191 2.92 5.96 9.22
C ALA A 191 1.54 5.94 8.53
N TYR A 192 0.87 4.79 8.48
CA TYR A 192 -0.49 4.69 7.94
C TYR A 192 -1.50 5.55 8.71
N LYS A 193 -1.40 5.57 10.04
CA LYS A 193 -2.28 6.39 10.87
C LYS A 193 -2.06 7.89 10.64
N ALA A 194 -0.80 8.32 10.48
CA ALA A 194 -0.49 9.71 10.13
C ALA A 194 -1.02 10.11 8.75
N ILE A 195 -0.98 9.19 7.77
CA ILE A 195 -1.57 9.41 6.43
C ILE A 195 -3.08 9.59 6.51
N GLU A 196 -3.78 8.79 7.33
CA GLU A 196 -5.24 8.93 7.53
C GLU A 196 -5.60 10.26 8.19
N GLU A 197 -4.84 10.69 9.21
CA GLU A 197 -5.02 11.99 9.87
C GLU A 197 -4.78 13.17 8.89
N PHE A 198 -3.79 13.05 8.00
CA PHE A 198 -3.52 14.05 6.98
C PHE A 198 -4.63 14.13 5.92
N ALA A 199 -5.18 12.98 5.50
CA ALA A 199 -6.32 12.94 4.60
C ALA A 199 -7.56 13.62 5.22
N LEU A 200 -7.78 13.46 6.52
CA LEU A 200 -8.86 14.15 7.24
C LEU A 200 -8.64 15.67 7.26
N LEU A 201 -7.42 16.13 7.52
CA LEU A 201 -7.07 17.56 7.54
C LEU A 201 -7.23 18.19 6.14
N ARG A 202 -6.83 17.48 5.09
CA ARG A 202 -7.04 17.89 3.69
C ARG A 202 -8.51 18.05 3.36
N ASN A 203 -9.36 17.10 3.78
CA ASN A 203 -10.81 17.21 3.57
C ASN A 203 -11.41 18.42 4.32
N GLN A 204 -10.89 18.76 5.51
CA GLN A 204 -11.32 19.95 6.24
C GLN A 204 -10.89 21.24 5.53
N TYR A 205 -9.70 21.27 4.96
CA TYR A 205 -9.21 22.39 4.16
C TYR A 205 -10.03 22.58 2.87
N GLU A 206 -10.31 21.50 2.13
CA GLU A 206 -11.17 21.54 0.94
C GLU A 206 -12.59 22.04 1.27
N LEU A 207 -13.13 21.69 2.44
CA LEU A 207 -14.41 22.21 2.94
C LEU A 207 -14.33 23.72 3.25
N LEU A 208 -13.22 24.20 3.80
CA LEU A 208 -12.97 25.61 4.08
C LEU A 208 -12.81 26.43 2.79
N GLU A 209 -12.07 25.91 1.80
CA GLU A 209 -11.97 26.52 0.48
C GLU A 209 -13.32 26.55 -0.23
N SER A 210 -14.11 25.48 -0.13
CA SER A 210 -15.47 25.43 -0.67
C SER A 210 -16.36 26.50 -0.04
N LYS A 211 -16.30 26.68 1.29
CA LYS A 211 -17.04 27.73 2.01
C LYS A 211 -16.58 29.13 1.61
N LEU A 212 -15.27 29.35 1.45
CA LEU A 212 -14.71 30.64 1.02
C LEU A 212 -15.13 30.98 -0.41
N SER A 213 -15.10 29.99 -1.31
CA SER A 213 -15.54 30.11 -2.70
C SER A 213 -17.05 30.36 -2.78
N GLN A 214 -17.84 29.73 -1.92
CA GLN A 214 -19.28 29.99 -1.78
C GLN A 214 -19.56 31.42 -1.30
N GLN A 215 -18.78 31.92 -0.34
CA GLN A 215 -18.89 33.29 0.16
C GLN A 215 -18.47 34.32 -0.90
N GLN A 216 -17.44 34.03 -1.69
CA GLN A 216 -17.00 34.85 -2.82
C GLN A 216 -18.03 34.84 -3.97
N ALA A 217 -18.66 33.70 -4.25
CA ALA A 217 -19.77 33.60 -5.20
C ALA A 217 -21.00 34.39 -4.73
N GLU A 218 -21.28 34.42 -3.42
CA GLU A 218 -22.38 35.21 -2.85
C GLU A 218 -22.11 36.72 -2.97
N ILE A 219 -20.86 37.15 -2.73
CA ILE A 219 -20.41 38.54 -2.91
C ILE A 219 -20.48 38.92 -4.40
N ALA A 220 -19.98 38.07 -5.28
CA ALA A 220 -20.02 38.25 -6.73
C ALA A 220 -21.47 38.25 -7.27
N SER A 221 -22.36 37.44 -6.70
CA SER A 221 -23.79 37.43 -7.04
C SER A 221 -24.48 38.73 -6.61
N ARG A 222 -24.15 39.28 -5.43
CA ARG A 222 -24.65 40.59 -4.98
C ARG A 222 -24.14 41.73 -5.87
N GLN A 223 -22.90 41.65 -6.36
CA GLN A 223 -22.34 42.59 -7.34
C GLN A 223 -22.96 42.42 -8.74
N ALA A 224 -23.15 41.20 -9.23
CA ALA A 224 -23.80 40.93 -10.52
C ALA A 224 -25.29 41.32 -10.53
N LYS A 225 -25.96 41.28 -9.38
CA LYS A 225 -27.33 41.79 -9.20
C LYS A 225 -27.41 43.32 -9.23
N ALA A 226 -26.31 44.00 -8.90
CA ALA A 226 -26.16 45.44 -9.11
C ALA A 226 -25.87 45.77 -10.59
N ASP A 227 -25.26 44.85 -11.34
CA ASP A 227 -24.81 45.04 -12.73
C ASP A 227 -25.71 44.41 -13.82
N GLY A 228 -26.82 43.76 -13.46
CA GLY A 228 -27.89 43.39 -14.41
C GLY A 228 -27.61 42.21 -15.37
N ILE A 229 -26.71 41.28 -15.04
CA ILE A 229 -26.41 40.11 -15.90
C ILE A 229 -27.17 38.85 -15.44
N SER A 230 -28.03 38.32 -16.31
CA SER A 230 -28.86 37.11 -16.12
C SER A 230 -28.03 35.82 -16.03
N HIS A 231 -28.31 34.96 -15.02
CA HIS A 231 -27.65 33.67 -14.77
C HIS A 231 -28.01 32.57 -15.79
N SER A 232 -27.08 31.64 -16.03
CA SER A 232 -27.38 30.37 -16.71
C SER A 232 -28.26 29.47 -15.82
N GLN A 233 -29.15 28.70 -16.44
CA GLN A 233 -30.19 27.90 -15.75
C GLN A 233 -29.67 26.62 -15.06
N PHE A 234 -28.42 26.21 -15.32
CA PHE A 234 -27.88 24.92 -14.86
C PHE A 234 -26.62 25.12 -14.00
N PRO A 235 -26.54 24.53 -12.78
CA PRO A 235 -25.40 24.72 -11.89
C PRO A 235 -24.21 23.81 -12.27
N PRO A 236 -22.94 24.25 -12.09
CA PRO A 236 -21.76 23.39 -12.26
C PRO A 236 -21.78 22.16 -11.35
N ASP A 237 -21.29 21.03 -11.85
CA ASP A 237 -21.11 19.80 -11.08
C ASP A 237 -19.81 19.84 -10.29
N GLN A 238 -19.91 20.30 -9.05
CA GLN A 238 -18.79 20.36 -8.11
C GLN A 238 -18.33 18.98 -7.63
N ASP A 239 -19.19 17.96 -7.72
CA ASP A 239 -18.96 16.60 -7.19
C ASP A 239 -18.30 15.68 -8.22
N LEU A 240 -18.26 16.08 -9.49
CA LEU A 240 -17.55 15.34 -10.53
C LEU A 240 -16.07 15.22 -10.12
N LYS A 241 -15.52 14.00 -10.20
CA LYS A 241 -14.13 13.71 -9.82
C LYS A 241 -13.24 13.57 -11.06
N PRO A 242 -11.96 13.97 -11.01
CA PRO A 242 -10.98 13.57 -12.01
C PRO A 242 -10.97 12.04 -12.20
N GLY A 243 -10.64 11.59 -13.41
CA GLY A 243 -10.64 10.16 -13.71
C GLY A 243 -10.88 9.85 -15.18
N THR A 244 -10.92 8.56 -15.52
CA THR A 244 -11.23 8.10 -16.87
C THR A 244 -12.74 7.88 -17.02
N TYR A 245 -13.33 8.54 -18.01
CA TYR A 245 -14.75 8.46 -18.32
C TYR A 245 -14.99 8.10 -19.78
N ARG A 246 -16.15 7.50 -20.04
CA ARG A 246 -16.78 7.51 -21.35
C ARG A 246 -17.91 8.55 -21.31
N ILE A 247 -17.97 9.39 -22.34
CA ILE A 247 -18.95 10.47 -22.46
C ILE A 247 -19.95 10.03 -23.53
N LEU A 248 -21.20 9.80 -23.13
CA LEU A 248 -22.26 9.26 -23.97
C LEU A 248 -23.29 10.34 -24.25
N ASN A 249 -23.75 10.47 -25.48
CA ASN A 249 -24.90 11.33 -25.76
C ASN A 249 -26.15 10.72 -25.11
N ALA A 250 -26.88 11.49 -24.31
CA ALA A 250 -28.01 10.98 -23.52
C ALA A 250 -29.21 10.58 -24.40
N LEU A 251 -29.37 11.18 -25.59
CA LEU A 251 -30.44 10.85 -26.53
C LEU A 251 -30.16 9.54 -27.28
N THR A 252 -28.95 9.38 -27.81
CA THR A 252 -28.64 8.31 -28.78
C THR A 252 -27.83 7.15 -28.19
N GLY A 253 -27.22 7.36 -27.02
CA GLY A 253 -26.32 6.43 -26.36
C GLY A 253 -24.97 6.23 -27.08
N THR A 254 -24.68 7.03 -28.11
CA THR A 254 -23.39 6.99 -28.81
C THR A 254 -22.29 7.65 -27.98
N ALA A 255 -21.09 7.11 -28.06
CA ALA A 255 -19.92 7.64 -27.38
C ALA A 255 -19.26 8.76 -28.17
N ASN A 256 -18.80 9.78 -27.45
CA ASN A 256 -17.84 10.75 -27.96
C ASN A 256 -16.48 10.05 -28.18
N GLN A 257 -16.05 9.97 -29.43
CA GLN A 257 -14.92 9.16 -29.87
C GLN A 257 -13.97 9.96 -30.77
N VAL A 258 -12.67 9.72 -30.64
CA VAL A 258 -11.69 10.10 -31.69
C VAL A 258 -11.74 9.08 -32.83
N SER A 259 -11.98 9.56 -34.05
CA SER A 259 -12.10 8.70 -35.23
C SER A 259 -10.81 7.93 -35.51
N ASP A 260 -10.93 6.62 -35.76
CA ASP A 260 -9.77 5.79 -36.12
C ASP A 260 -9.27 6.08 -37.56
N HIS A 261 -10.12 6.66 -38.42
CA HIS A 261 -9.75 7.03 -39.79
C HIS A 261 -9.09 8.41 -39.86
N ASP A 262 -9.51 9.34 -39.00
CA ASP A 262 -8.97 10.68 -38.89
C ASP A 262 -8.77 11.01 -37.41
N PRO A 263 -7.55 10.86 -36.87
CA PRO A 263 -7.28 11.02 -35.44
C PRO A 263 -7.38 12.47 -34.97
N THR A 264 -7.72 13.40 -35.85
CA THR A 264 -8.07 14.77 -35.50
C THR A 264 -9.58 14.89 -35.24
N LYS A 265 -10.45 14.10 -35.87
CA LYS A 265 -11.90 14.28 -35.73
C LYS A 265 -12.45 13.62 -34.48
N VAL A 266 -13.37 14.31 -33.82
CA VAL A 266 -14.21 13.75 -32.76
C VAL A 266 -15.62 13.58 -33.29
N VAL A 267 -16.13 12.36 -33.20
CA VAL A 267 -17.42 11.96 -33.77
C VAL A 267 -18.21 11.15 -32.76
N ALA A 268 -19.51 11.06 -33.01
CA ALA A 268 -20.38 10.14 -32.31
C ALA A 268 -20.29 8.75 -32.93
N TRP A 269 -20.08 7.73 -32.09
CA TRP A 269 -19.98 6.35 -32.55
C TRP A 269 -20.63 5.39 -31.56
N GLU A 270 -21.10 4.23 -32.04
CA GLU A 270 -21.63 3.18 -31.18
C GLU A 270 -20.66 2.80 -30.06
N LYS A 271 -21.18 2.68 -28.84
CA LYS A 271 -20.36 2.39 -27.65
C LYS A 271 -19.59 1.07 -27.81
N HIS A 272 -18.28 1.12 -27.61
CA HIS A 272 -17.40 -0.05 -27.48
C HIS A 272 -16.30 0.20 -26.45
N ASN A 273 -15.43 -0.79 -26.23
CA ASN A 273 -14.37 -0.72 -25.20
C ASN A 273 -13.03 -0.16 -25.70
N GLY A 274 -13.03 0.49 -26.86
CA GLY A 274 -11.83 1.07 -27.47
C GLY A 274 -11.27 2.23 -26.64
N ALA A 275 -9.94 2.36 -26.60
CA ALA A 275 -9.26 3.43 -25.86
C ALA A 275 -9.54 4.83 -26.46
N ASN A 276 -9.97 4.91 -27.71
CA ASN A 276 -10.38 6.15 -28.37
C ASN A 276 -11.76 6.68 -27.94
N GLN A 277 -12.55 5.90 -27.19
CA GLN A 277 -13.80 6.35 -26.55
C GLN A 277 -13.62 6.73 -25.07
N LYS A 278 -12.38 6.71 -24.57
CA LYS A 278 -12.07 6.96 -23.16
C LYS A 278 -11.35 8.29 -23.02
N TRP A 279 -11.81 9.11 -22.08
CA TRP A 279 -11.31 10.45 -21.82
C TRP A 279 -10.85 10.56 -20.36
N LEU A 280 -9.60 10.95 -20.15
CA LEU A 280 -9.09 11.33 -18.84
C LEU A 280 -9.48 12.79 -18.55
N LEU A 281 -10.35 12.99 -17.58
CA LEU A 281 -10.73 14.30 -17.08
C LEU A 281 -9.68 14.77 -16.07
N LYS A 282 -9.01 15.88 -16.37
CA LYS A 282 -8.07 16.57 -15.48
C LYS A 282 -8.66 17.92 -15.09
N ARG A 283 -8.68 18.25 -13.79
CA ARG A 283 -9.12 19.57 -13.31
C ARG A 283 -8.27 20.68 -13.96
N SER A 284 -8.92 21.74 -14.41
CA SER A 284 -8.28 22.92 -14.99
C SER A 284 -9.19 24.14 -14.81
N GLY A 285 -8.78 25.09 -13.97
CA GLY A 285 -9.61 26.23 -13.59
C GLY A 285 -10.97 25.80 -13.03
N GLU A 286 -12.04 26.40 -13.54
CA GLU A 286 -13.43 26.09 -13.15
C GLU A 286 -13.99 24.79 -13.76
N GLY A 287 -13.22 24.09 -14.60
CA GLY A 287 -13.68 22.94 -15.37
C GLY A 287 -12.63 21.85 -15.51
N TYR A 288 -12.66 21.17 -16.66
CA TYR A 288 -11.82 20.03 -16.96
C TYR A 288 -11.24 20.09 -18.37
N GLN A 289 -10.02 19.58 -18.49
CA GLN A 289 -9.42 19.19 -19.77
C GLN A 289 -9.67 17.69 -19.97
N LEU A 290 -10.10 17.32 -21.18
CA LEU A 290 -10.47 15.94 -21.50
C LEU A 290 -9.43 15.36 -22.44
N GLN A 291 -8.57 14.47 -21.95
CA GLN A 291 -7.50 13.87 -22.74
C GLN A 291 -7.86 12.46 -23.22
N ASN A 292 -7.82 12.21 -24.54
CA ASN A 292 -8.12 10.90 -25.10
C ASN A 292 -7.07 9.86 -24.69
N ARG A 293 -7.52 8.66 -24.31
CA ARG A 293 -6.61 7.59 -23.84
C ARG A 293 -5.83 6.88 -24.95
N ARG A 294 -6.29 6.91 -26.20
CA ARG A 294 -5.57 6.33 -27.35
C ARG A 294 -4.59 7.33 -27.96
N HIS A 295 -5.10 8.49 -28.36
CA HIS A 295 -4.34 9.44 -29.18
C HIS A 295 -3.66 10.55 -28.38
N ARG A 296 -3.91 10.63 -27.06
CA ARG A 296 -3.38 11.66 -26.14
C ARG A 296 -3.76 13.11 -26.45
N GLY A 297 -4.48 13.36 -27.55
CA GLY A 297 -5.11 14.64 -27.86
C GLY A 297 -6.27 14.96 -26.92
N TYR A 298 -6.51 16.24 -26.71
CA TYR A 298 -7.57 16.81 -25.91
C TYR A 298 -8.80 17.12 -26.74
N LEU A 299 -9.98 17.01 -26.13
CA LEU A 299 -11.23 17.49 -26.71
C LEU A 299 -11.17 19.02 -26.82
N ALA A 300 -11.12 19.54 -28.05
CA ALA A 300 -10.90 20.95 -28.33
C ALA A 300 -11.85 21.47 -29.42
N VAL A 301 -11.99 22.80 -29.50
CA VAL A 301 -12.81 23.49 -30.51
C VAL A 301 -12.06 24.70 -31.07
N LEU A 302 -12.27 25.00 -32.36
CA LEU A 302 -11.56 26.04 -33.10
C LEU A 302 -12.47 27.26 -33.15
N ASN A 303 -11.95 28.43 -32.76
CA ASN A 303 -12.63 29.74 -32.80
C ASN A 303 -13.85 29.89 -31.85
N GLY A 304 -14.49 28.79 -31.43
CA GLY A 304 -15.55 28.77 -30.43
C GLY A 304 -16.85 29.44 -30.90
N ASP A 305 -17.09 29.45 -32.22
CA ASP A 305 -18.32 29.90 -32.87
C ASP A 305 -19.35 28.77 -32.96
N ASN A 306 -20.62 29.08 -33.28
CA ASN A 306 -21.63 28.05 -33.49
C ASN A 306 -21.25 27.13 -34.65
N HIS A 307 -21.56 25.84 -34.51
CA HIS A 307 -21.17 24.77 -35.44
C HIS A 307 -19.66 24.56 -35.57
N ALA A 308 -18.85 25.16 -34.70
CA ALA A 308 -17.43 24.81 -34.68
C ALA A 308 -17.27 23.35 -34.25
N LEU A 309 -16.65 22.57 -35.13
CA LEU A 309 -16.41 21.15 -34.92
C LEU A 309 -15.51 20.94 -33.70
N VAL A 310 -15.81 19.86 -32.98
CA VAL A 310 -14.96 19.38 -31.90
C VAL A 310 -13.97 18.37 -32.47
N TYR A 311 -12.71 18.49 -32.05
CA TYR A 311 -11.61 17.70 -32.57
C TYR A 311 -10.63 17.33 -31.46
N ALA A 312 -9.82 16.31 -31.71
CA ALA A 312 -8.74 15.88 -30.86
C ALA A 312 -7.48 16.69 -31.19
N ASN A 313 -7.08 17.57 -30.28
CA ASN A 313 -5.97 18.50 -30.48
C ASN A 313 -4.90 18.32 -29.40
N ARG A 314 -3.64 18.66 -29.69
CA ARG A 314 -2.58 18.73 -28.67
C ARG A 314 -2.76 19.92 -27.70
N HIS A 315 -3.69 20.83 -28.00
CA HIS A 315 -4.00 22.02 -27.22
C HIS A 315 -5.31 21.79 -26.45
N PRO A 316 -5.30 21.79 -25.11
CA PRO A 316 -6.50 21.54 -24.34
C PRO A 316 -7.48 22.71 -24.38
N THR A 317 -8.77 22.39 -24.40
CA THR A 317 -9.86 23.32 -24.11
C THR A 317 -10.48 22.96 -22.76
N THR A 318 -10.83 23.96 -21.96
CA THR A 318 -11.48 23.74 -20.66
C THR A 318 -12.99 23.65 -20.83
N TRP A 319 -13.57 22.61 -20.25
CA TRP A 319 -15.01 22.32 -20.29
C TRP A 319 -15.59 22.28 -18.88
N VAL A 320 -16.69 22.99 -18.65
CA VAL A 320 -17.45 23.01 -17.42
C VAL A 320 -18.64 22.06 -17.56
N PHE A 321 -18.78 21.11 -16.64
CA PHE A 321 -19.92 20.20 -16.63
C PHE A 321 -21.04 20.80 -15.77
N LEU A 322 -22.19 21.10 -16.36
CA LEU A 322 -23.38 21.60 -15.66
C LEU A 322 -24.36 20.45 -15.41
N LYS A 323 -24.92 20.36 -14.21
CA LYS A 323 -25.90 19.32 -13.85
C LYS A 323 -27.23 19.55 -14.59
N SER A 324 -27.69 18.54 -15.32
CA SER A 324 -28.99 18.49 -15.99
C SER A 324 -29.69 17.17 -15.70
N GLY A 325 -30.29 17.07 -14.50
CA GLY A 325 -30.90 15.82 -14.03
C GLY A 325 -29.85 14.76 -13.68
N ARG A 326 -29.89 13.61 -14.37
CA ARG A 326 -28.89 12.53 -14.23
C ARG A 326 -27.71 12.67 -15.20
N ASP A 327 -27.80 13.62 -16.12
CA ASP A 327 -26.85 13.86 -17.20
C ASP A 327 -26.21 15.25 -17.05
N HIS A 328 -25.30 15.57 -17.96
CA HIS A 328 -24.52 16.79 -17.94
C HIS A 328 -24.66 17.58 -19.23
N ILE A 329 -24.60 18.90 -19.11
CA ILE A 329 -24.32 19.80 -20.22
C ILE A 329 -22.82 20.10 -20.18
N VAL A 330 -22.12 19.86 -21.28
CA VAL A 330 -20.67 20.07 -21.35
C VAL A 330 -20.42 21.44 -21.99
N GLN A 331 -20.21 22.46 -21.16
CA GLN A 331 -20.08 23.85 -21.57
C GLN A 331 -18.62 24.24 -21.82
N LEU A 332 -18.37 25.00 -22.87
CA LEU A 332 -17.08 25.63 -23.12
C LEU A 332 -16.83 26.73 -22.07
N ALA A 333 -15.74 26.62 -21.31
CA ALA A 333 -15.44 27.57 -20.24
C ALA A 333 -15.41 29.03 -20.75
N GLY A 334 -16.07 29.93 -20.03
CA GLY A 334 -16.14 31.36 -20.37
C GLY A 334 -17.01 31.71 -21.59
N LYS A 335 -17.70 30.74 -22.21
CA LYS A 335 -18.62 30.99 -23.33
C LYS A 335 -19.98 30.34 -23.08
N ASN A 336 -21.05 30.98 -23.57
CA ASN A 336 -22.39 30.38 -23.56
C ASN A 336 -22.56 29.36 -24.72
N ARG A 337 -21.66 28.37 -24.80
CA ARG A 337 -21.60 27.34 -25.84
C ARG A 337 -21.42 25.95 -25.23
N VAL A 338 -22.10 24.95 -25.77
CA VAL A 338 -22.14 23.59 -25.21
C VAL A 338 -21.91 22.55 -26.30
N LEU A 339 -21.41 21.39 -25.88
CA LEU A 339 -21.22 20.23 -26.74
C LEU A 339 -22.56 19.73 -27.28
N ASP A 340 -22.67 19.66 -28.61
CA ASP A 340 -23.89 19.33 -29.34
C ASP A 340 -23.61 18.14 -30.26
N LEU A 341 -24.52 17.15 -30.24
CA LEU A 341 -24.53 16.12 -31.26
C LEU A 341 -25.31 16.65 -32.45
N HIS A 342 -24.62 16.94 -33.55
CA HIS A 342 -25.19 17.63 -34.70
C HIS A 342 -26.49 16.97 -35.18
N ASN A 343 -27.59 17.73 -35.16
CA ASN A 343 -28.96 17.30 -35.50
C ASN A 343 -29.51 16.10 -34.69
N GLY A 344 -28.84 15.68 -33.61
CA GLY A 344 -29.27 14.57 -32.76
C GLY A 344 -29.30 13.20 -33.44
N LEU A 345 -28.59 13.01 -34.55
CA LEU A 345 -28.65 11.79 -35.35
C LEU A 345 -27.80 10.65 -34.76
N ARG A 346 -28.37 9.43 -34.73
CA ARG A 346 -27.73 8.19 -34.24
C ARG A 346 -26.98 7.44 -35.35
N HIS A 347 -26.11 8.12 -36.09
CA HIS A 347 -25.28 7.49 -37.11
C HIS A 347 -23.80 7.50 -36.70
N ASN A 348 -23.10 6.39 -36.94
CA ASN A 348 -21.67 6.28 -36.68
C ASN A 348 -20.91 7.27 -37.56
N GLY A 349 -20.08 8.10 -36.93
CA GLY A 349 -19.34 9.16 -37.61
C GLY A 349 -20.09 10.49 -37.68
N ASN A 350 -21.29 10.59 -37.07
CA ASN A 350 -21.99 11.87 -36.97
C ASN A 350 -21.14 12.89 -36.20
N GLU A 351 -21.19 14.14 -36.63
CA GLU A 351 -20.34 15.19 -36.11
C GLU A 351 -20.78 15.64 -34.71
N ILE A 352 -19.80 16.02 -33.91
CA ILE A 352 -20.00 16.65 -32.62
C ILE A 352 -19.46 18.08 -32.75
N ASP A 353 -20.32 19.06 -32.61
CA ASP A 353 -20.01 20.48 -32.70
C ASP A 353 -20.31 21.18 -31.37
N ILE A 354 -20.15 22.51 -31.35
CA ILE A 354 -20.64 23.33 -30.24
C ILE A 354 -21.81 24.20 -30.69
N TRP A 355 -22.76 24.40 -29.79
CA TRP A 355 -23.95 25.20 -30.04
C TRP A 355 -24.27 26.14 -28.87
N ASN A 356 -25.06 27.18 -29.16
CA ASN A 356 -25.59 28.09 -28.15
C ASN A 356 -26.41 27.34 -27.10
N LEU A 357 -26.13 27.60 -25.82
CA LEU A 357 -27.04 27.22 -24.76
C LEU A 357 -28.19 28.24 -24.70
N ASP A 358 -29.29 27.91 -25.37
CA ASP A 358 -30.56 28.61 -25.28
C ASP A 358 -31.51 27.91 -24.28
N GLY A 359 -32.60 28.60 -23.89
CA GLY A 359 -33.57 28.09 -22.90
C GLY A 359 -34.34 26.83 -23.34
N ASN A 360 -34.14 26.36 -24.58
CA ASN A 360 -34.69 25.12 -25.12
C ASN A 360 -33.61 24.03 -25.16
N ASN A 361 -33.17 23.57 -23.99
CA ASN A 361 -32.14 22.53 -23.90
C ASN A 361 -32.68 21.20 -24.45
N MET A 362 -32.21 20.79 -25.64
CA MET A 362 -32.64 19.55 -26.29
C MET A 362 -31.78 18.36 -25.87
N ALA A 363 -32.36 17.15 -25.83
CA ALA A 363 -31.72 15.93 -25.31
C ALA A 363 -30.40 15.53 -26.02
N TYR A 364 -30.15 16.03 -27.23
CA TYR A 364 -28.89 15.80 -27.95
C TYR A 364 -27.73 16.71 -27.50
N ARG A 365 -27.97 17.66 -26.58
CA ARG A 365 -26.95 18.51 -25.91
C ARG A 365 -26.61 18.03 -24.51
N THR A 366 -27.27 16.96 -24.05
CA THR A 366 -27.02 16.34 -22.76
C THR A 366 -26.20 15.07 -22.91
N TRP A 367 -25.29 14.85 -21.96
CA TRP A 367 -24.27 13.81 -22.02
C TRP A 367 -24.20 13.05 -20.69
N SER A 368 -24.32 11.74 -20.75
CA SER A 368 -24.13 10.85 -19.60
C SER A 368 -22.65 10.53 -19.43
N LEU A 369 -22.16 10.60 -18.18
CA LEU A 369 -20.79 10.25 -17.83
C LEU A 369 -20.73 8.85 -17.22
N GLU A 370 -20.06 7.93 -17.90
CA GLU A 370 -19.77 6.58 -17.39
C GLU A 370 -18.32 6.54 -16.89
N ARG A 371 -18.13 6.48 -15.56
CA ARG A 371 -16.79 6.36 -14.96
C ARG A 371 -16.24 4.95 -15.18
N LEU A 372 -14.96 4.86 -15.57
CA LEU A 372 -14.30 3.61 -15.95
C LEU A 372 -13.13 3.22 -15.03
N ASP A 373 -12.78 4.03 -14.04
CA ASP A 373 -11.73 3.69 -13.08
C ASP A 373 -12.27 2.71 -12.03
N GLY A 374 -11.71 1.48 -12.04
CA GLY A 374 -11.63 0.62 -10.85
C GLY A 374 -10.24 0.78 -10.24
N ASP A 375 -10.19 1.06 -8.94
CA ASP A 375 -9.05 0.96 -8.02
C ASP A 375 -7.62 1.03 -8.60
N PHE A 376 -7.11 2.20 -8.98
CA PHE A 376 -5.66 2.45 -9.09
C PHE A 376 -5.32 3.93 -8.85
N GLU A 377 -5.18 4.31 -7.58
CA GLU A 377 -4.54 5.58 -7.17
C GLU A 377 -2.99 5.53 -7.21
N SER A 378 -2.36 4.46 -7.71
CA SER A 378 -0.90 4.31 -7.65
C SER A 378 -0.12 4.69 -8.92
N GLY A 379 -0.78 5.21 -9.97
CA GLY A 379 -0.12 5.46 -11.27
C GLY A 379 0.16 6.92 -11.65
N TYR A 380 -0.34 7.89 -10.88
CA TYR A 380 -0.36 9.29 -11.33
C TYR A 380 0.98 10.03 -11.14
N PHE A 381 1.90 9.48 -10.34
CA PHE A 381 3.18 10.13 -10.03
C PHE A 381 4.31 9.85 -11.03
N ILE A 382 4.25 8.78 -11.82
CA ILE A 382 5.39 8.36 -12.66
C ILE A 382 5.38 9.00 -14.06
N VAL A 383 4.23 9.50 -14.55
CA VAL A 383 4.15 10.02 -15.93
C VAL A 383 4.48 11.51 -16.04
N VAL A 384 4.37 12.29 -14.96
CA VAL A 384 4.67 13.74 -14.98
C VAL A 384 6.18 14.01 -14.86
N MET A 385 6.94 13.11 -14.22
CA MET A 385 8.41 13.19 -14.13
C MET A 385 9.14 12.97 -15.47
N ILE A 386 8.47 12.40 -16.49
CA ILE A 386 9.14 12.06 -17.76
C ILE A 386 9.08 13.23 -18.78
N GLU A 387 8.12 14.15 -18.73
CA GLU A 387 8.03 15.26 -19.71
C GLU A 387 8.76 16.56 -19.29
N ILE A 388 9.16 16.72 -18.02
CA ILE A 388 10.02 17.84 -17.57
C ILE A 388 11.50 17.60 -17.96
N SER A 389 11.84 16.37 -18.38
CA SER A 389 13.22 15.91 -18.62
C SER A 389 13.88 16.38 -19.94
N HIS A 390 13.34 17.39 -20.63
CA HIS A 390 13.91 17.90 -21.89
C HIS A 390 14.33 19.38 -21.86
N SER A 391 14.32 20.04 -20.70
CA SER A 391 14.96 21.36 -20.53
C SER A 391 16.43 21.20 -20.16
N GLN A 392 17.33 21.95 -20.80
CA GLN A 392 18.77 22.02 -20.43
C GLN A 392 19.00 22.72 -19.08
N PHE A 393 17.97 23.33 -18.49
CA PHE A 393 18.05 24.13 -17.27
C PHE A 393 17.15 23.54 -16.18
N PRO A 394 17.66 23.32 -14.95
CA PRO A 394 16.87 22.75 -13.86
C PRO A 394 15.90 23.77 -13.23
N PRO A 395 14.69 23.35 -12.81
CA PRO A 395 13.78 24.18 -12.01
C PRO A 395 14.39 24.63 -10.68
N ASP A 396 14.10 25.86 -10.26
CA ASP A 396 14.50 26.38 -8.96
C ASP A 396 13.50 25.98 -7.86
N GLN A 397 13.79 24.86 -7.21
CA GLN A 397 13.00 24.38 -6.08
C GLN A 397 13.10 25.28 -4.85
N ASP A 398 14.20 26.04 -4.72
CA ASP A 398 14.52 26.86 -3.54
C ASP A 398 13.99 28.30 -3.64
N LEU A 399 13.47 28.70 -4.80
CA LEU A 399 12.86 30.02 -4.95
C LEU A 399 11.71 30.17 -3.93
N LYS A 400 11.69 31.28 -3.21
CA LYS A 400 10.70 31.52 -2.16
C LYS A 400 9.52 32.34 -2.71
N PRO A 401 8.28 32.09 -2.26
CA PRO A 401 7.19 33.03 -2.44
C PRO A 401 7.55 34.40 -1.86
N GLY A 402 7.03 35.47 -2.46
CA GLY A 402 7.35 36.83 -2.06
C GLY A 402 7.04 37.85 -3.14
N THR A 403 7.31 39.12 -2.85
CA THR A 403 7.16 40.20 -3.82
C THR A 403 8.48 40.41 -4.57
N TYR A 404 8.42 40.35 -5.89
CA TYR A 404 9.59 40.45 -6.76
C TYR A 404 9.38 41.48 -7.85
N ARG A 405 10.47 42.08 -8.30
CA ARG A 405 10.59 42.73 -9.61
C ARG A 405 11.31 41.79 -10.56
N ILE A 406 10.85 41.73 -11.81
CA ILE A 406 11.37 40.82 -12.84
C ILE A 406 11.98 41.66 -13.94
N LEU A 407 13.30 41.59 -14.08
CA LEU A 407 14.08 42.45 -14.96
C LEU A 407 14.63 41.65 -16.13
N ASN A 408 14.52 42.16 -17.35
CA ASN A 408 15.20 41.57 -18.48
C ASN A 408 16.71 41.79 -18.34
N THR A 409 17.51 40.75 -18.51
CA THR A 409 18.97 40.85 -18.30
C THR A 409 19.70 41.61 -19.41
N LEU A 410 19.13 41.68 -20.62
CA LEU A 410 19.73 42.39 -21.75
C LEU A 410 19.53 43.91 -21.64
N THR A 411 18.33 44.35 -21.28
CA THR A 411 17.93 45.76 -21.35
C THR A 411 17.79 46.43 -19.99
N GLY A 412 17.68 45.66 -18.91
CA GLY A 412 17.40 46.17 -17.56
C GLY A 412 15.95 46.64 -17.35
N THR A 413 15.07 46.49 -18.35
CA THR A 413 13.64 46.85 -18.23
C THR A 413 12.88 45.83 -17.39
N ALA A 414 11.93 46.29 -16.59
CA ALA A 414 11.06 45.45 -15.77
C ALA A 414 9.81 45.00 -16.53
N ILE A 415 9.29 43.83 -16.17
CA ILE A 415 7.94 43.39 -16.55
C ILE A 415 6.92 44.22 -15.76
N GLN A 416 6.05 44.91 -16.49
CA GLN A 416 5.11 45.88 -15.93
C GLN A 416 3.69 45.65 -16.50
N VAL A 417 2.66 45.89 -15.68
CA VAL A 417 1.30 46.16 -16.19
C VAL A 417 1.21 47.62 -16.64
N SER A 418 0.84 47.85 -17.90
CA SER A 418 0.84 49.19 -18.52
C SER A 418 -0.08 50.16 -17.77
N ASP A 419 0.39 51.40 -17.59
CA ASP A 419 -0.39 52.48 -16.96
C ASP A 419 -1.52 53.00 -17.85
N HIS A 420 -1.39 52.80 -19.15
CA HIS A 420 -2.35 53.25 -20.14
C HIS A 420 -3.40 52.18 -20.46
N ASP A 421 -3.05 50.91 -20.25
CA ASP A 421 -3.92 49.77 -20.54
C ASP A 421 -3.67 48.65 -19.52
N PRO A 422 -4.56 48.48 -18.50
CA PRO A 422 -4.35 47.53 -17.42
C PRO A 422 -4.50 46.06 -17.87
N THR A 423 -4.81 45.81 -19.14
CA THR A 423 -4.80 44.46 -19.73
C THR A 423 -3.46 44.11 -20.35
N LYS A 424 -2.58 45.09 -20.61
CA LYS A 424 -1.29 44.88 -21.27
C LYS A 424 -0.15 44.68 -20.28
N VAL A 425 0.72 43.75 -20.62
CA VAL A 425 2.01 43.57 -19.96
C VAL A 425 3.10 43.99 -20.93
N VAL A 426 3.98 44.89 -20.48
CA VAL A 426 5.02 45.50 -21.28
C VAL A 426 6.35 45.50 -20.53
N ALA A 427 7.43 45.70 -21.27
CA ALA A 427 8.72 46.06 -20.72
C ALA A 427 8.81 47.58 -20.54
N TRP A 428 9.29 48.01 -19.38
CA TRP A 428 9.44 49.43 -19.06
C TRP A 428 10.69 49.66 -18.22
N GLU A 429 11.26 50.87 -18.26
CA GLU A 429 12.38 51.23 -17.39
C GLU A 429 12.06 50.96 -15.91
N GLN A 430 13.04 50.49 -15.15
CA GLN A 430 12.84 50.12 -13.76
C GLN A 430 12.43 51.35 -12.91
N HIS A 431 11.37 51.20 -12.14
CA HIS A 431 10.96 52.16 -11.10
C HIS A 431 10.26 51.44 -9.93
N ASP A 432 9.94 52.18 -8.86
CA ASP A 432 9.34 51.64 -7.63
C ASP A 432 7.82 51.56 -7.63
N GLY A 433 7.20 51.64 -8.82
CA GLY A 433 5.75 51.54 -8.96
C GLY A 433 5.25 50.13 -8.66
N GLU A 434 4.12 50.02 -7.95
CA GLU A 434 3.51 48.71 -7.60
C GLU A 434 3.12 47.86 -8.82
N ASN A 435 2.99 48.49 -9.99
CA ASN A 435 2.71 47.83 -11.26
C ASN A 435 3.91 47.09 -11.88
N GLN A 436 5.12 47.28 -11.35
CA GLN A 436 6.31 46.48 -11.66
C GLN A 436 6.58 45.40 -10.60
N GLN A 437 5.73 45.29 -9.58
CA GLN A 437 5.91 44.38 -8.46
C GLN A 437 4.93 43.21 -8.56
N TRP A 438 5.48 42.00 -8.51
CA TRP A 438 4.75 40.77 -8.71
C TRP A 438 4.86 39.89 -7.47
N LEU A 439 3.72 39.52 -6.89
CA LEU A 439 3.62 38.54 -5.84
C LEU A 439 3.71 37.15 -6.45
N LEU A 440 4.81 36.45 -6.20
CA LEU A 440 5.01 35.05 -6.57
C LEU A 440 4.32 34.15 -5.56
N GLN A 441 3.36 33.37 -6.03
CA GLN A 441 2.58 32.42 -5.24
C GLN A 441 2.77 31.02 -5.81
N ARG A 442 3.01 30.01 -4.96
CA ARG A 442 3.18 28.62 -5.41
C ARG A 442 1.89 28.13 -6.08
N SER A 443 2.04 27.43 -7.20
CA SER A 443 0.93 26.85 -7.97
C SER A 443 1.42 25.62 -8.72
N GLY A 444 1.04 24.43 -8.24
CA GLY A 444 1.60 23.16 -8.73
C GLY A 444 3.14 23.17 -8.63
N GLU A 445 3.81 22.75 -9.71
CA GLU A 445 5.28 22.72 -9.83
C GLU A 445 5.92 24.10 -10.11
N GLY A 446 5.13 25.17 -10.17
CA GLY A 446 5.60 26.52 -10.52
C GLY A 446 4.95 27.61 -9.68
N TYR A 447 4.78 28.78 -10.28
CA TYR A 447 4.27 29.97 -9.62
C TYR A 447 3.23 30.69 -10.47
N GLN A 448 2.28 31.32 -9.80
CA GLN A 448 1.46 32.38 -10.36
C GLN A 448 2.05 33.71 -9.91
N LEU A 449 2.00 34.69 -10.80
CA LEU A 449 2.56 36.02 -10.57
C LEU A 449 1.43 37.01 -10.57
N GLN A 450 1.05 37.51 -9.40
CA GLN A 450 0.00 38.51 -9.26
C GLN A 450 0.60 39.91 -9.16
N ASN A 451 0.17 40.83 -10.00
CA ASN A 451 0.56 42.22 -9.92
C ASN A 451 0.05 42.86 -8.62
N ARG A 452 0.91 43.62 -7.93
CA ARG A 452 0.58 44.27 -6.66
C ARG A 452 -0.48 45.37 -6.80
N ARG A 453 -0.39 46.18 -7.85
CA ARG A 453 -1.34 47.27 -8.10
C ARG A 453 -2.67 46.73 -8.63
N ASP A 454 -2.60 46.04 -9.76
CA ASP A 454 -3.77 45.75 -10.58
C ASP A 454 -4.48 44.44 -10.16
N ARG A 455 -3.86 43.65 -9.27
CA ARG A 455 -4.33 42.32 -8.81
C ARG A 455 -4.53 41.29 -9.93
N ALA A 456 -4.14 41.63 -11.14
CA ALA A 456 -4.13 40.77 -12.31
C ALA A 456 -2.89 39.88 -12.33
N TYR A 457 -3.02 38.71 -12.93
CA TYR A 457 -1.96 37.72 -13.09
C TYR A 457 -1.23 37.90 -14.43
N LEU A 458 0.08 37.62 -14.41
CA LEU A 458 0.87 37.46 -15.62
C LEU A 458 0.40 36.20 -16.36
N ALA A 459 -0.23 36.38 -17.51
CA ALA A 459 -0.86 35.30 -18.25
C ALA A 459 -0.54 35.34 -19.75
N VAL A 460 -0.86 34.26 -20.46
CA VAL A 460 -0.70 34.15 -21.91
C VAL A 460 -2.07 34.04 -22.58
N CYS A 461 -2.28 34.77 -23.66
CA CYS A 461 -3.59 34.80 -24.33
C CYS A 461 -3.91 33.49 -25.07
N ASN A 462 -2.88 32.75 -25.48
CA ASN A 462 -2.93 31.41 -26.03
C ASN A 462 -1.55 30.74 -25.87
N THR A 463 -1.35 29.58 -26.51
CA THR A 463 -0.14 28.77 -26.37
C THR A 463 0.69 28.67 -27.66
N ASP A 464 0.45 29.56 -28.61
CA ASP A 464 1.16 29.63 -29.89
C ASP A 464 2.54 30.28 -29.70
N ASN A 465 3.43 30.09 -30.69
CA ASN A 465 4.71 30.80 -30.66
C ASN A 465 4.43 32.28 -30.91
N HIS A 466 5.13 33.17 -30.22
CA HIS A 466 4.91 34.62 -30.31
C HIS A 466 3.57 35.08 -29.71
N ALA A 467 2.91 34.27 -28.87
CA ALA A 467 1.70 34.72 -28.19
C ALA A 467 2.02 35.81 -27.16
N LEU A 468 1.13 36.81 -27.06
CA LEU A 468 1.28 37.92 -26.14
C LEU A 468 1.11 37.49 -24.68
N VAL A 469 1.99 38.02 -23.85
CA VAL A 469 1.85 38.02 -22.39
C VAL A 469 1.02 39.24 -22.01
N TYR A 470 0.02 39.03 -21.16
CA TYR A 470 -0.96 40.05 -20.81
C TYR A 470 -1.39 39.91 -19.36
N ALA A 471 -2.08 40.92 -18.85
CA ALA A 471 -2.61 40.95 -17.50
C ALA A 471 -4.02 40.37 -17.50
N SER A 472 -4.22 39.27 -16.78
CA SER A 472 -5.49 38.53 -16.75
C SER A 472 -6.02 38.36 -15.35
N ARG A 473 -7.34 38.21 -15.20
CA ARG A 473 -7.93 37.74 -13.94
C ARG A 473 -7.68 36.24 -13.70
N TYR A 474 -7.27 35.51 -14.74
CA TYR A 474 -7.02 34.08 -14.69
C TYR A 474 -5.52 33.79 -14.71
N PRO A 475 -4.99 33.07 -13.72
CA PRO A 475 -3.56 32.86 -13.60
C PRO A 475 -3.00 31.88 -14.63
N THR A 476 -1.75 32.11 -15.02
CA THR A 476 -0.90 31.14 -15.71
C THR A 476 0.19 30.65 -14.76
N THR A 477 0.51 29.35 -14.80
CA THR A 477 1.61 28.78 -14.02
C THR A 477 2.92 28.89 -14.79
N TRP A 478 3.94 29.43 -14.12
CA TRP A 478 5.28 29.65 -14.65
C TRP A 478 6.32 28.88 -13.83
N VAL A 479 7.23 28.20 -14.51
CA VAL A 479 8.35 27.49 -13.92
C VAL A 479 9.62 28.32 -14.11
N PHE A 480 10.35 28.54 -13.01
CA PHE A 480 11.60 29.30 -13.03
C PHE A 480 12.77 28.33 -13.16
N LEU A 481 13.49 28.39 -14.28
CA LEU A 481 14.63 27.53 -14.56
C LEU A 481 15.93 28.30 -14.35
N LYS A 482 16.88 27.74 -13.58
CA LYS A 482 18.16 28.38 -13.27
C LYS A 482 19.07 28.43 -14.50
N SER A 483 19.53 29.61 -14.89
CA SER A 483 20.50 29.83 -15.97
C SER A 483 21.52 30.91 -15.57
N SER A 484 22.77 30.49 -15.29
CA SER A 484 23.91 31.39 -15.01
C SER A 484 23.60 32.52 -14.00
N GLY A 485 22.98 32.18 -12.87
CA GLY A 485 22.60 33.15 -11.81
C GLY A 485 21.35 33.99 -12.11
N ASN A 486 20.70 33.77 -13.25
CA ASN A 486 19.43 34.36 -13.65
C ASN A 486 18.41 33.25 -13.96
N TYR A 487 17.25 33.64 -14.50
CA TYR A 487 16.13 32.76 -14.73
C TYR A 487 15.67 32.75 -16.18
N ILE A 488 15.33 31.56 -16.66
CA ILE A 488 14.46 31.37 -17.81
C ILE A 488 13.08 31.07 -17.23
N ILE A 489 12.09 31.90 -17.58
CA ILE A 489 10.73 31.78 -17.04
C ILE A 489 9.88 31.03 -18.07
N GLN A 490 9.64 29.75 -17.80
CA GLN A 490 8.98 28.82 -18.70
C GLN A 490 7.48 28.71 -18.39
N PHE A 491 6.66 28.64 -19.43
CA PHE A 491 5.26 28.31 -19.30
C PHE A 491 5.09 26.82 -18.97
N ALA A 492 4.48 26.48 -17.82
CA ALA A 492 4.59 25.16 -17.17
C ALA A 492 4.19 23.94 -18.03
N ASP A 493 3.37 24.14 -19.06
CA ASP A 493 2.85 23.05 -19.88
C ASP A 493 3.61 22.84 -21.21
N ARG A 494 4.65 23.65 -21.53
CA ARG A 494 5.41 23.59 -22.81
C ARG A 494 6.85 24.08 -22.74
N ASN A 495 7.66 23.72 -23.74
CA ASN A 495 9.00 24.29 -23.97
C ASN A 495 8.98 25.73 -24.55
N ARG A 496 8.25 26.64 -23.91
CA ARG A 496 8.16 28.06 -24.27
C ARG A 496 8.48 28.96 -23.08
N VAL A 497 9.13 30.08 -23.34
CA VAL A 497 9.67 30.95 -22.29
C VAL A 497 9.31 32.40 -22.54
N LEU A 498 9.30 33.20 -21.48
CA LEU A 498 9.14 34.66 -21.59
C LEU A 498 10.26 35.25 -22.43
N ASP A 499 9.86 36.06 -23.41
CA ASP A 499 10.71 36.67 -24.43
C ASP A 499 10.37 38.16 -24.53
N LEU A 500 11.39 39.00 -24.34
CA LEU A 500 11.28 40.42 -24.65
C LEU A 500 11.37 40.59 -26.18
N HIS A 501 10.31 41.12 -26.80
CA HIS A 501 10.20 41.15 -28.26
C HIS A 501 11.41 41.83 -28.91
N ASN A 502 12.12 41.09 -29.77
CA ASN A 502 13.35 41.51 -30.47
C ASN A 502 14.47 42.01 -29.53
N GLY A 503 14.38 41.77 -28.21
CA GLY A 503 15.32 42.29 -27.22
C GLY A 503 15.40 43.81 -27.13
N LEU A 504 14.35 44.53 -27.53
CA LEU A 504 14.35 46.00 -27.51
C LEU A 504 13.95 46.53 -26.13
N GLY A 505 14.74 47.46 -25.60
CA GLY A 505 14.55 48.03 -24.25
C GLY A 505 13.76 49.34 -24.20
N HIS A 506 12.99 49.69 -25.23
CA HIS A 506 12.17 50.91 -25.19
C HIS A 506 10.90 50.67 -24.37
N ASN A 507 10.48 51.71 -23.65
CA ASN A 507 9.27 51.68 -22.82
C ASN A 507 8.04 51.30 -23.65
N GLY A 508 7.29 50.32 -23.16
CA GLY A 508 6.06 49.84 -23.80
C GLY A 508 6.28 48.67 -24.76
N ASN A 509 7.53 48.19 -24.94
CA ASN A 509 7.79 47.03 -25.79
C ASN A 509 7.08 45.78 -25.23
N GLU A 510 6.61 44.92 -26.13
CA GLU A 510 5.77 43.79 -25.78
C GLU A 510 6.58 42.59 -25.30
N ILE A 511 5.95 41.76 -24.47
CA ILE A 511 6.51 40.51 -23.97
C ILE A 511 5.68 39.37 -24.55
N HIS A 512 6.37 38.36 -25.08
CA HIS A 512 5.76 37.20 -25.71
C HIS A 512 6.24 35.90 -25.06
N ILE A 513 5.61 34.79 -25.43
CA ILE A 513 6.20 33.47 -25.26
C ILE A 513 6.88 33.02 -26.55
N TRP A 514 8.09 32.49 -26.43
CA TRP A 514 8.87 32.00 -27.57
C TRP A 514 9.50 30.63 -27.28
N ASN A 515 9.78 29.86 -28.34
CA ASN A 515 10.46 28.57 -28.24
C ASN A 515 11.87 28.70 -27.66
N VAL A 516 12.36 27.66 -27.00
CA VAL A 516 13.78 27.55 -26.60
C VAL A 516 14.55 26.87 -27.75
N ASP A 517 15.06 27.66 -28.70
CA ASP A 517 15.72 27.17 -29.94
C ASP A 517 17.25 27.38 -29.97
N GLY A 518 17.87 27.57 -28.81
CA GLY A 518 19.34 27.49 -28.64
C GLY A 518 20.17 28.64 -29.20
N ASN A 519 19.56 29.66 -29.84
CA ASN A 519 20.26 30.87 -30.29
C ASN A 519 19.72 32.14 -29.60
N ASN A 520 20.65 33.02 -29.21
CA ASN A 520 20.50 34.31 -28.52
C ASN A 520 19.47 34.34 -27.36
N MET A 521 19.93 33.98 -26.16
CA MET A 521 19.10 33.83 -24.97
C MET A 521 18.95 35.10 -24.12
N ALA A 522 19.66 36.19 -24.42
CA ALA A 522 19.75 37.34 -23.51
C ALA A 522 18.40 38.02 -23.28
N HIS A 523 17.58 38.18 -24.32
CA HIS A 523 16.24 38.74 -24.22
C HIS A 523 15.20 37.76 -23.63
N ARG A 524 15.57 36.51 -23.36
CA ARG A 524 14.75 35.47 -22.70
C ARG A 524 15.22 35.15 -21.28
N THR A 525 16.24 35.86 -20.81
CA THR A 525 16.85 35.66 -19.49
C THR A 525 16.48 36.81 -18.58
N TRP A 526 16.02 36.47 -17.37
CA TRP A 526 15.37 37.38 -16.45
C TRP A 526 16.04 37.32 -15.08
N ARG A 527 16.28 38.49 -14.47
CA ARG A 527 16.77 38.63 -13.11
C ARG A 527 15.60 38.88 -12.18
N LEU A 528 15.54 38.15 -11.06
CA LEU A 528 14.59 38.40 -9.98
C LEU A 528 15.24 39.29 -8.93
N GLU A 529 14.57 40.39 -8.58
CA GLU A 529 14.93 41.26 -7.46
C GLU A 529 13.87 41.10 -6.38
N CYS A 530 14.25 40.61 -5.20
CA CYS A 530 13.35 40.43 -4.06
C CYS A 530 13.09 41.77 -3.37
N LEU A 531 11.83 42.17 -3.26
CA LEU A 531 11.41 43.45 -2.67
C LEU A 531 10.78 43.31 -1.28
N GLY A 532 10.49 42.09 -0.83
CA GLY A 532 9.96 41.84 0.51
C GLY A 532 9.13 40.55 0.62
N GLY A 533 9.07 40.01 1.85
CA GLY A 533 8.45 38.72 2.16
C GLY A 533 7.11 38.81 2.89
N ASP A 534 6.25 39.79 2.59
CA ASP A 534 4.92 39.86 3.20
C ASP A 534 3.88 39.11 2.33
N PRO A 535 3.54 37.85 2.65
CA PRO A 535 2.74 36.99 1.78
C PRO A 535 1.27 37.13 2.17
N GLY A 536 0.79 38.34 2.45
CA GLY A 536 -0.63 38.72 2.51
C GLY A 536 -1.58 37.96 3.46
N ASN A 537 -1.16 36.91 4.20
CA ASN A 537 -2.00 36.19 5.14
C ASN A 537 -1.14 35.35 6.12
N LYS A 538 -0.93 35.85 7.35
CA LYS A 538 -0.02 35.26 8.36
C LYS A 538 -0.48 33.90 8.91
N GLU A 539 -1.78 33.60 8.90
CA GLU A 539 -2.30 32.28 9.29
C GLU A 539 -2.06 31.24 8.20
N LEU A 540 -2.22 31.63 6.93
CA LEU A 540 -2.07 30.73 5.79
C LEU A 540 -0.60 30.35 5.56
N THR A 541 0.32 31.27 5.87
CA THR A 541 1.78 31.06 5.76
C THR A 541 2.34 30.17 6.85
N GLY A 542 1.85 30.30 8.10
CA GLY A 542 2.22 29.36 9.17
C GLY A 542 1.76 27.93 8.87
N ILE A 543 0.52 27.79 8.34
CA ILE A 543 -0.02 26.50 7.91
C ILE A 543 0.73 25.99 6.65
N GLN A 544 1.12 26.85 5.72
CA GLN A 544 1.89 26.47 4.53
C GLN A 544 3.32 26.06 4.84
N GLU A 545 4.01 26.71 5.80
CA GLU A 545 5.31 26.27 6.29
C GLU A 545 5.20 24.95 7.05
N GLU A 546 4.15 24.76 7.86
CA GLU A 546 3.92 23.48 8.52
C GLU A 546 3.61 22.36 7.52
N ILE A 547 2.82 22.63 6.47
CA ILE A 547 2.57 21.70 5.36
C ILE A 547 3.86 21.41 4.58
N ALA A 548 4.68 22.41 4.29
CA ALA A 548 5.95 22.21 3.59
C ALA A 548 6.93 21.36 4.41
N ASN A 549 7.03 21.62 5.72
CA ASN A 549 7.84 20.83 6.63
C ASN A 549 7.33 19.40 6.74
N LYS A 550 6.00 19.21 6.87
CA LYS A 550 5.40 17.88 6.88
C LYS A 550 5.52 17.16 5.54
N ASN A 551 5.50 17.85 4.41
CA ASN A 551 5.74 17.25 3.09
C ASN A 551 7.18 16.77 2.93
N ASN A 552 8.16 17.51 3.46
CA ASN A 552 9.55 17.07 3.48
C ASN A 552 9.73 15.86 4.39
N GLU A 553 9.09 15.86 5.56
CA GLU A 553 9.07 14.72 6.48
C GLU A 553 8.38 13.50 5.83
N LEU A 554 7.29 13.72 5.08
CA LEU A 554 6.59 12.67 4.35
C LEU A 554 7.45 12.11 3.22
N LEU A 555 8.13 12.95 2.42
CA LEU A 555 9.07 12.50 1.40
C LEU A 555 10.21 11.66 1.99
N GLN A 556 10.75 12.09 3.12
CA GLN A 556 11.77 11.34 3.85
C GLN A 556 11.22 9.98 4.33
N LEU A 557 10.07 9.98 5.00
CA LEU A 557 9.39 8.76 5.46
C LEU A 557 9.00 7.85 4.29
N GLN A 558 8.66 8.39 3.13
CA GLN A 558 8.32 7.63 1.93
C GLN A 558 9.57 6.95 1.33
N GLY A 559 10.71 7.64 1.37
CA GLY A 559 12.02 7.06 1.04
C GLY A 559 12.41 5.96 2.02
N GLU A 560 12.31 6.20 3.31
CA GLU A 560 12.57 5.21 4.36
C GLU A 560 11.62 4.00 4.25
N LEU A 561 10.34 4.23 3.93
CA LEU A 561 9.33 3.19 3.70
C LEU A 561 9.65 2.35 2.45
N SER A 562 10.14 2.98 1.38
CA SER A 562 10.55 2.28 0.17
C SER A 562 11.77 1.41 0.43
N THR A 563 12.77 1.92 1.15
CA THR A 563 13.96 1.17 1.57
C THR A 563 13.56 0.01 2.47
N ALA A 564 12.75 0.25 3.50
CA ALA A 564 12.28 -0.78 4.42
C ALA A 564 11.46 -1.86 3.70
N LYS A 565 10.63 -1.52 2.71
CA LYS A 565 9.91 -2.51 1.89
C LYS A 565 10.85 -3.37 1.07
N GLN A 566 11.89 -2.77 0.50
CA GLN A 566 12.89 -3.51 -0.27
C GLN A 566 13.67 -4.48 0.63
N GLU A 567 14.15 -4.00 1.78
CA GLU A 567 14.84 -4.83 2.78
C GLU A 567 13.97 -5.99 3.27
N LEU A 568 12.68 -5.75 3.49
CA LEU A 568 11.72 -6.77 3.94
C LEU A 568 11.44 -7.81 2.85
N SER A 569 11.38 -7.38 1.58
CA SER A 569 11.32 -8.27 0.43
C SER A 569 12.56 -9.15 0.32
N ASP A 570 13.75 -8.57 0.46
CA ASP A 570 15.02 -9.29 0.41
C ASP A 570 15.12 -10.30 1.56
N LEU A 571 14.69 -9.92 2.77
CA LEU A 571 14.64 -10.79 3.93
C LEU A 571 13.66 -11.95 3.74
N HIS A 572 12.49 -11.70 3.14
CA HIS A 572 11.54 -12.76 2.77
C HIS A 572 12.13 -13.74 1.77
N SER A 573 12.83 -13.27 0.74
CA SER A 573 13.53 -14.16 -0.20
C SER A 573 14.60 -15.01 0.49
N LEU A 574 15.33 -14.43 1.45
CA LEU A 574 16.38 -15.11 2.19
C LEU A 574 15.82 -16.15 3.18
N LEU A 575 14.69 -15.86 3.83
CA LEU A 575 13.95 -16.82 4.65
C LEU A 575 13.45 -18.00 3.80
N TYR A 576 12.87 -17.72 2.64
CA TYR A 576 12.38 -18.75 1.73
C TYR A 576 13.50 -19.70 1.27
N GLN A 577 14.66 -19.16 0.87
CA GLN A 577 15.83 -19.97 0.49
C GLN A 577 16.36 -20.82 1.66
N ARG A 578 16.29 -20.29 2.90
CA ARG A 578 16.69 -21.06 4.09
C ARG A 578 15.70 -22.18 4.40
N ASP A 579 14.40 -21.96 4.21
CA ASP A 579 13.39 -23.00 4.41
C ASP A 579 13.54 -24.15 3.37
N GLU A 580 13.90 -23.83 2.13
CA GLU A 580 14.28 -24.84 1.14
C GLU A 580 15.52 -25.64 1.56
N THR A 581 16.57 -24.94 2.03
CA THR A 581 17.79 -25.59 2.51
C THR A 581 17.52 -26.50 3.71
N ILE A 582 16.65 -26.08 4.63
CA ILE A 582 16.21 -26.88 5.78
C ILE A 582 15.49 -28.13 5.32
N SER A 583 14.58 -28.00 4.36
CA SER A 583 13.82 -29.13 3.81
C SER A 583 14.76 -30.16 3.17
N GLN A 584 15.77 -29.69 2.44
CA GLN A 584 16.78 -30.56 1.84
C GLN A 584 17.63 -31.28 2.91
N LEU A 585 18.13 -30.55 3.90
CA LEU A 585 18.93 -31.15 4.98
C LEU A 585 18.15 -32.17 5.80
N GLN A 586 16.86 -31.94 6.05
CA GLN A 586 16.00 -32.90 6.74
C GLN A 586 15.83 -34.19 5.93
N GLN A 587 15.70 -34.08 4.60
CA GLN A 587 15.59 -35.22 3.72
C GLN A 587 16.89 -36.04 3.68
N ASP A 588 18.04 -35.36 3.60
CA ASP A 588 19.35 -36.01 3.63
C ASP A 588 19.62 -36.72 4.96
N LEU A 589 19.20 -36.12 6.08
CA LEU A 589 19.35 -36.70 7.42
C LEU A 589 18.51 -37.97 7.57
N LYS A 590 17.27 -37.94 7.07
CA LYS A 590 16.37 -39.10 7.05
C LYS A 590 16.97 -40.26 6.25
N LEU A 591 17.49 -39.99 5.05
CA LEU A 591 18.15 -41.00 4.22
C LEU A 591 19.36 -41.62 4.93
N LYS A 592 20.11 -40.82 5.69
CA LYS A 592 21.30 -41.28 6.41
C LYS A 592 20.96 -42.12 7.65
N GLU A 593 19.86 -41.81 8.32
CA GLU A 593 19.32 -42.61 9.43
C GLU A 593 18.81 -43.97 8.93
N GLU A 594 18.06 -44.00 7.83
CA GLU A 594 17.58 -45.24 7.19
C GLU A 594 18.76 -46.13 6.76
N ALA A 595 19.78 -45.55 6.12
CA ALA A 595 21.00 -46.28 5.74
C ALA A 595 21.75 -46.85 6.95
N SER A 596 21.81 -46.11 8.07
CA SER A 596 22.45 -46.58 9.29
C SER A 596 21.64 -47.71 9.95
N SER A 597 20.32 -47.59 9.99
CA SER A 597 19.43 -48.63 10.54
C SER A 597 19.59 -49.95 9.78
N HIS A 598 19.59 -49.91 8.44
CA HIS A 598 19.82 -51.10 7.63
C HIS A 598 21.21 -51.73 7.85
N ALA A 599 22.24 -50.92 8.06
CA ALA A 599 23.57 -51.44 8.39
C ALA A 599 23.60 -52.17 9.75
N TYR A 600 22.88 -51.65 10.76
CA TYR A 600 22.75 -52.32 12.06
C TYR A 600 21.93 -53.61 11.98
N GLU A 601 20.80 -53.61 11.27
CA GLU A 601 19.97 -54.80 11.04
C GLU A 601 20.75 -55.92 10.34
N SER A 602 21.51 -55.57 9.30
CA SER A 602 22.37 -56.52 8.58
C SER A 602 23.41 -57.15 9.52
N LYS A 603 24.02 -56.34 10.40
CA LYS A 603 25.03 -56.80 11.35
C LYS A 603 24.46 -57.70 12.45
N ILE A 604 23.25 -57.38 12.94
CA ILE A 604 22.52 -58.21 13.91
C ILE A 604 22.13 -59.55 13.27
N SER A 605 21.63 -59.54 12.03
CA SER A 605 21.29 -60.76 11.30
C SER A 605 22.51 -61.66 11.09
N GLN A 606 23.68 -61.07 10.81
CA GLN A 606 24.93 -61.81 10.70
C GLN A 606 25.33 -62.46 12.04
N GLN A 607 25.25 -61.72 13.14
CA GLN A 607 25.54 -62.25 14.48
C GLN A 607 24.58 -63.37 14.90
N GLN A 608 23.28 -63.24 14.61
CA GLN A 608 22.30 -64.28 14.88
C GLN A 608 22.61 -65.58 14.14
N THR A 609 23.10 -65.48 12.89
CA THR A 609 23.50 -66.63 12.08
C THR A 609 24.73 -67.34 12.68
N GLU A 610 25.72 -66.58 13.17
CA GLU A 610 26.88 -67.13 13.86
C GLU A 610 26.49 -67.82 15.18
N ILE A 611 25.63 -67.20 15.99
CA ILE A 611 25.13 -67.78 17.25
C ILE A 611 24.42 -69.10 16.98
N ALA A 612 23.51 -69.15 16.00
CA ALA A 612 22.81 -70.38 15.63
C ALA A 612 23.78 -71.50 15.19
N SER A 613 24.85 -71.15 14.46
CA SER A 613 25.88 -72.10 14.08
C SER A 613 26.65 -72.65 15.28
N LEU A 614 26.97 -71.79 16.26
CA LEU A 614 27.65 -72.18 17.49
C LEU A 614 26.76 -73.04 18.38
N GLN A 615 25.47 -72.71 18.51
CA GLN A 615 24.47 -73.50 19.24
C GLN A 615 24.41 -74.93 18.69
N ALA A 616 24.31 -75.09 17.37
CA ALA A 616 24.27 -76.40 16.72
C ALA A 616 25.56 -77.23 16.96
N LYS A 617 26.72 -76.57 17.06
CA LYS A 617 27.97 -77.24 17.43
C LYS A 617 27.97 -77.67 18.90
N MET A 618 27.42 -76.85 19.79
CA MET A 618 27.31 -77.16 21.22
C MET A 618 26.36 -78.33 21.47
N ASP A 619 25.19 -78.34 20.85
CA ASP A 619 24.23 -79.45 20.91
C ASP A 619 24.86 -80.78 20.45
N ARG A 620 25.68 -80.73 19.40
CA ARG A 620 26.42 -81.89 18.90
C ARG A 620 27.46 -82.39 19.90
N VAL A 621 28.13 -81.49 20.61
CA VAL A 621 29.09 -81.84 21.66
C VAL A 621 28.36 -82.44 22.86
N GLU A 622 27.24 -81.87 23.30
CA GLU A 622 26.42 -82.41 24.39
C GLU A 622 25.87 -83.80 24.06
N TYR A 623 25.44 -84.02 22.81
CA TYR A 623 25.02 -85.32 22.31
C TYR A 623 26.15 -86.36 22.39
N LEU A 624 27.35 -85.99 21.94
CA LEU A 624 28.53 -86.87 22.01
C LEU A 624 28.94 -87.17 23.45
N MET A 625 28.89 -86.19 24.36
CA MET A 625 29.15 -86.40 25.79
C MET A 625 28.11 -87.35 26.42
N SER A 626 26.83 -87.20 26.08
CA SER A 626 25.76 -88.07 26.56
C SER A 626 25.93 -89.52 26.09
N GLN A 627 26.47 -89.74 24.89
CA GLN A 627 26.83 -91.08 24.40
C GLN A 627 28.04 -91.68 25.13
N MET A 628 29.00 -90.88 25.58
CA MET A 628 30.15 -91.38 26.35
C MET A 628 29.77 -91.73 27.80
N MET A 629 28.79 -91.05 28.39
CA MET A 629 28.35 -91.25 29.78
C MET A 629 27.36 -92.41 29.96
N SER A 630 26.89 -93.03 28.87
CA SER A 630 25.84 -94.06 28.89
C SER A 630 26.34 -95.50 28.65
N LYS A 631 27.64 -95.79 28.83
CA LYS A 631 28.17 -97.18 28.82
C LYS A 631 27.96 -97.88 30.17
N PRO A 632 27.21 -99.00 30.25
CA PRO A 632 27.19 -99.88 31.42
C PRO A 632 28.23 -101.00 31.29
N GLY A 633 28.94 -101.29 32.39
CA GLY A 633 29.80 -102.46 32.50
C GLY A 633 29.02 -103.73 32.86
N GLY A 634 29.32 -104.84 32.17
CA GLY A 634 29.48 -106.17 32.77
C GLY A 634 28.26 -107.08 33.03
N SER A 635 28.11 -108.08 32.16
CA SER A 635 28.10 -109.54 32.45
C SER A 635 26.85 -110.31 32.95
N THR A 636 26.70 -111.52 32.35
CA THR A 636 25.93 -112.75 32.71
C THR A 636 24.41 -112.71 32.53
N GLY A 637 23.70 -113.71 31.98
CA GLY A 637 24.01 -115.04 31.47
C GLY A 637 22.69 -115.82 31.28
N THR A 638 22.75 -116.81 30.38
CA THR A 638 21.98 -118.09 30.37
C THR A 638 20.43 -118.13 30.25
N THR A 639 19.98 -118.81 29.17
CA THR A 639 18.90 -119.85 29.06
C THR A 639 17.47 -119.50 29.50
N GLY A 640 16.38 -119.90 28.85
CA GLY A 640 16.11 -120.83 27.75
C GLY A 640 14.58 -121.10 27.72
N THR A 641 14.05 -121.43 26.53
CA THR A 641 12.84 -122.23 26.24
C THR A 641 11.69 -122.29 27.26
N THR A 642 10.49 -121.84 26.87
CA THR A 642 9.44 -122.67 26.22
C THR A 642 8.38 -121.78 25.60
#